data_AF-A0A7X7FSG3-F1
#
_entry.id   AF-A0A7X7FSG3-F1
#
_cell.length_a   1.000
_cell.length_b   1.000
_cell.length_c   1.000
_cell.angle_alpha   90.00
_cell.angle_beta   90.00
_cell.angle_gamma   90.00
#
_symmetry.space_group_name_H-M   'P 1'
#
loop_
_entity.id
_entity.type
_entity.pdbx_description
1 polymer ?
#
loop_
_entity_poly.entity_id
_entity_poly.type
_entity_poly.pdbx_seq_one_letter_code
_entity_poly.pdbx_strand_id
1 'polypeptide(L)'
;MRLRTCYALLLILASAGQVGALTGATEPPVTTRAASDPAAVEKAYRAFLGKVSASGKTLTIAEGRYSVAGQDVEVRHAASFSIDPADVSVVEDEPLKLGKDKPHAWSTGRPLQGARAGGGINASFAYVPGSLVIRKTPGGDPLIENKDYLVAEEFGMVGIGPEPRVGSEDTVYAGYRCRLMRIDSVLVDRQGRPSLVKGKPDISVPLPPDAPEGTVRLCNVFRPRGAEDLKAEHLFPILESGAMAPTRTTRGRLPRALHKIKSGKPLTVVCLGDSVTAGGDASRPSLRYVDVFESMLKEKYGKNAAINVVNVSYGGTSSGQWLRMEPFTDAWFKTAPGLRAEEIKFERVIALKPDVLTIEFVNDAYMDWKTVEETYSTILRRVKEFGTEVVLITPHFTAMHWMGMKSIRDGDGREYVKSLHRFADEHHLAVADTSSRWAHLWVEGLPYVTLLRNTLNHPDDRGHRLFAEELIKCFEPSASDQSRAGASQSAAVSAPATKKVRVGVVGLVHGHVYGFLEDVVRRNDIEIVGLAEPREELLRRYGGRHRLPESMWFQDLDRMLDTARPQAVAVFTDTLEHRKVVEACAPRGIHVMMEKPLATSMEHARAIEKAAREGKIHVIVNYETTWYPNTEAAYQLVSKQGRIGSIRKIVAHDGHQGPKEIGMPREFMEWLTDPVRNGGGALFDFGCYGANLATYLLGGQRPLSVTAVTQKLKSDPVYQRVDDEATIVLTYPKAQVIIQASWNWPFSRKDMEIYGEQGQYLTVERDMYRMRTLHAA
;
A
#
# COMPACT_ATOMS: atom_id res chain seq x y z
N MET A 1 -4.40 -11.98 6.19
CA MET A 1 -5.57 -12.43 5.43
C MET A 1 -5.90 -11.68 4.12
N ARG A 2 -6.29 -10.38 4.13
CA ARG A 2 -7.07 -9.63 3.08
C ARG A 2 -6.60 -9.55 1.60
N LEU A 3 -5.75 -10.45 1.10
CA LEU A 3 -5.35 -10.47 -0.33
C LEU A 3 -4.89 -11.86 -0.81
N ARG A 4 -4.52 -12.78 0.09
CA ARG A 4 -3.61 -13.89 -0.24
C ARG A 4 -4.28 -15.25 -0.43
N THR A 5 -5.46 -15.44 0.15
CA THR A 5 -6.30 -16.63 -0.10
C THR A 5 -6.65 -16.74 -1.59
N CYS A 6 -6.87 -15.61 -2.28
CA CYS A 6 -7.05 -15.56 -3.74
C CYS A 6 -5.77 -15.92 -4.52
N TYR A 7 -4.58 -15.54 -4.02
CA TYR A 7 -3.30 -15.92 -4.64
C TYR A 7 -3.04 -17.43 -4.56
N ALA A 8 -3.40 -18.09 -3.46
CA ALA A 8 -3.26 -19.55 -3.34
C ALA A 8 -4.10 -20.29 -4.40
N LEU A 9 -5.34 -19.85 -4.64
CA LEU A 9 -6.20 -20.38 -5.70
C LEU A 9 -5.58 -20.18 -7.10
N LEU A 10 -5.02 -19.00 -7.36
CA LEU A 10 -4.37 -18.71 -8.65
C LEU A 10 -3.08 -19.51 -8.85
N LEU A 11 -2.30 -19.74 -7.79
CA LEU A 11 -1.09 -20.56 -7.83
C LEU A 11 -1.39 -22.02 -8.17
N ILE A 12 -2.47 -22.59 -7.60
CA ILE A 12 -2.91 -23.96 -7.90
C ILE A 12 -3.20 -24.13 -9.39
N LEU A 13 -3.91 -23.18 -9.97
CA LEU A 13 -4.38 -23.30 -11.35
C LEU A 13 -3.26 -22.99 -12.34
N ALA A 14 -2.35 -22.10 -11.97
CA ALA A 14 -1.11 -21.87 -12.70
C ALA A 14 -0.22 -23.12 -12.71
N SER A 15 -0.11 -23.86 -11.59
CA SER A 15 0.71 -25.09 -11.54
C SER A 15 0.07 -26.29 -12.26
N ALA A 16 -1.25 -26.33 -12.37
CA ALA A 16 -1.98 -27.41 -13.07
C ALA A 16 -2.01 -27.28 -14.60
N GLY A 17 -1.46 -26.21 -15.17
CA GLY A 17 -1.59 -25.93 -16.61
C GLY A 17 -3.03 -25.65 -17.06
N GLN A 18 -3.97 -25.42 -16.13
CA GLN A 18 -5.38 -25.11 -16.42
C GLN A 18 -5.65 -23.61 -16.62
N VAL A 19 -4.65 -22.76 -16.40
CA VAL A 19 -4.65 -21.37 -16.88
C VAL A 19 -4.01 -21.35 -18.26
N GLY A 20 -4.84 -21.53 -19.30
CA GLY A 20 -4.45 -21.15 -20.65
C GLY A 20 -4.13 -19.66 -20.68
N ALA A 21 -3.12 -19.25 -21.45
CA ALA A 21 -2.74 -17.85 -21.64
C ALA A 21 -3.99 -16.97 -21.84
N LEU A 22 -4.25 -16.12 -20.85
CA LEU A 22 -5.43 -15.27 -20.71
C LEU A 22 -5.17 -13.97 -21.48
N THR A 23 -5.74 -13.79 -22.66
CA THR A 23 -5.57 -12.53 -23.41
C THR A 23 -6.80 -12.23 -24.26
N GLY A 24 -7.89 -11.52 -23.89
CA GLY A 24 -8.77 -10.86 -24.91
C GLY A 24 -10.28 -11.19 -25.11
N ALA A 25 -11.17 -10.28 -24.73
CA ALA A 25 -12.34 -9.97 -25.57
C ALA A 25 -12.85 -8.55 -25.27
N THR A 26 -12.76 -7.73 -26.32
CA THR A 26 -13.55 -6.54 -26.68
C THR A 26 -13.93 -5.57 -25.56
N GLU A 27 -13.10 -4.54 -25.47
CA GLU A 27 -13.42 -3.23 -24.92
C GLU A 27 -14.68 -2.64 -25.58
N PRO A 28 -15.53 -1.89 -24.84
CA PRO A 28 -16.36 -0.88 -25.48
C PRO A 28 -15.40 0.11 -26.15
N PRO A 29 -15.75 0.71 -27.30
CA PRO A 29 -14.78 1.34 -28.19
C PRO A 29 -13.93 2.36 -27.43
N VAL A 30 -12.70 1.96 -27.07
CA VAL A 30 -11.63 2.91 -26.78
C VAL A 30 -11.21 3.38 -28.15
N THR A 31 -11.96 4.37 -28.65
CA THR A 31 -11.34 5.33 -29.54
C THR A 31 -10.08 5.77 -28.80
N THR A 32 -8.92 5.53 -29.41
CA THR A 32 -7.68 6.21 -29.11
C THR A 32 -7.92 7.70 -29.27
N ARG A 33 -8.57 8.31 -28.28
CA ARG A 33 -8.49 9.73 -28.09
C ARG A 33 -7.06 9.96 -27.64
N ALA A 34 -6.34 10.75 -28.44
CA ALA A 34 -5.13 11.41 -28.03
C ALA A 34 -5.30 11.98 -26.60
N ALA A 35 -4.18 12.19 -25.90
CA ALA A 35 -4.08 12.92 -24.63
C ALA A 35 -5.29 13.84 -24.41
N SER A 36 -5.98 13.71 -23.27
CA SER A 36 -7.19 14.48 -22.97
C SER A 36 -6.97 15.94 -23.34
N ASP A 37 -7.61 16.38 -24.42
CA ASP A 37 -7.51 17.76 -24.90
C ASP A 37 -7.89 18.69 -23.73
N PRO A 38 -7.00 19.59 -23.28
CA PRO A 38 -7.30 20.51 -22.18
C PRO A 38 -8.62 21.25 -22.38
N ALA A 39 -8.99 21.56 -23.64
CA ALA A 39 -10.28 22.17 -23.95
C ALA A 39 -11.47 21.22 -23.72
N ALA A 40 -11.30 19.91 -23.96
CA ALA A 40 -12.31 18.91 -23.68
C ALA A 40 -12.51 18.70 -22.16
N VAL A 41 -11.41 18.69 -21.39
CA VAL A 41 -11.46 18.62 -19.92
C VAL A 41 -12.18 19.84 -19.34
N GLU A 42 -11.81 21.04 -19.79
CA GLU A 42 -12.45 22.29 -19.36
C GLU A 42 -13.95 22.31 -19.73
N LYS A 43 -14.31 21.83 -20.92
CA LYS A 43 -15.71 21.68 -21.34
C LYS A 43 -16.48 20.70 -20.43
N ALA A 44 -15.88 19.56 -20.09
CA ALA A 44 -16.48 18.57 -19.20
C ALA A 44 -16.66 19.14 -17.78
N TYR A 45 -15.66 19.88 -17.28
CA TYR A 45 -15.73 20.54 -15.99
C TYR A 45 -16.84 21.61 -15.93
N ARG A 46 -16.99 22.43 -16.98
CA ARG A 46 -18.10 23.40 -17.08
C ARG A 46 -19.46 22.72 -17.15
N ALA A 47 -19.57 21.62 -17.90
CA ALA A 47 -20.80 20.84 -17.96
C ALA A 47 -21.17 20.25 -16.58
N PHE A 48 -20.17 19.80 -15.81
CA PHE A 48 -20.34 19.37 -14.43
C PHE A 48 -20.84 20.51 -13.53
N LEU A 49 -20.20 21.68 -13.59
CA LEU A 49 -20.62 22.86 -12.81
C LEU A 49 -22.01 23.39 -13.18
N GLY A 50 -22.46 23.17 -14.42
CA GLY A 50 -23.83 23.46 -14.83
C GLY A 50 -24.90 22.63 -14.09
N LYS A 51 -24.50 21.52 -13.45
CA LYS A 51 -25.40 20.61 -12.73
C LYS A 51 -25.02 20.40 -11.27
N VAL A 52 -23.86 20.88 -10.85
CA VAL A 52 -23.39 20.81 -9.46
C VAL A 52 -22.93 22.19 -9.03
N SER A 53 -23.58 22.73 -8.01
CA SER A 53 -23.28 24.07 -7.49
C SER A 53 -22.96 24.05 -6.01
N ALA A 54 -22.03 24.90 -5.61
CA ALA A 54 -21.64 25.14 -4.24
C ALA A 54 -21.91 26.62 -3.88
N SER A 55 -22.67 26.87 -2.82
CA SER A 55 -22.96 28.23 -2.33
C SER A 55 -23.19 28.23 -0.82
N GLY A 56 -22.49 29.11 -0.09
CA GLY A 56 -22.45 29.08 1.37
C GLY A 56 -22.00 27.69 1.85
N LYS A 57 -22.77 27.05 2.73
CA LYS A 57 -22.53 25.66 3.15
C LYS A 57 -23.28 24.62 2.32
N THR A 58 -24.01 25.03 1.29
CA THR A 58 -24.91 24.14 0.53
C THR A 58 -24.24 23.65 -0.74
N LEU A 59 -24.27 22.33 -0.95
CA LEU A 59 -23.98 21.66 -2.20
C LEU A 59 -25.29 21.20 -2.83
N THR A 60 -25.52 21.51 -4.10
CA THR A 60 -26.69 21.06 -4.85
C THR A 60 -26.28 20.22 -6.05
N ILE A 61 -26.95 19.08 -6.22
CA ILE A 61 -26.83 18.14 -7.35
C ILE A 61 -28.15 18.16 -8.12
N ALA A 62 -28.12 18.55 -9.38
CA ALA A 62 -29.29 18.53 -10.26
C ALA A 62 -29.55 17.13 -10.85
N GLU A 63 -30.75 16.93 -11.39
CA GLU A 63 -31.07 15.73 -12.16
C GLU A 63 -30.39 15.74 -13.53
N GLY A 64 -30.18 14.55 -14.08
CA GLY A 64 -29.71 14.34 -15.44
C GLY A 64 -28.49 13.43 -15.54
N ARG A 65 -27.93 13.36 -16.74
CA ARG A 65 -26.78 12.51 -17.04
C ARG A 65 -25.44 13.20 -16.75
N TYR A 66 -24.55 12.48 -16.10
CA TYR A 66 -23.18 12.90 -15.79
C TYR A 66 -22.20 11.93 -16.44
N SER A 67 -21.10 12.45 -16.97
CA SER A 67 -19.97 11.62 -17.42
C SER A 67 -18.99 11.49 -16.26
N VAL A 68 -18.73 10.26 -15.83
CA VAL A 68 -17.90 9.91 -14.68
C VAL A 68 -16.82 8.92 -15.12
N ALA A 69 -15.57 9.38 -15.25
CA ALA A 69 -14.47 8.59 -15.80
C ALA A 69 -14.82 7.83 -17.11
N GLY A 70 -15.56 8.51 -18.01
CA GLY A 70 -16.03 7.94 -19.27
C GLY A 70 -17.29 7.06 -19.19
N GLN A 71 -17.89 6.90 -18.00
CA GLN A 71 -19.17 6.21 -17.80
C GLN A 71 -20.33 7.19 -17.65
N ASP A 72 -21.45 6.90 -18.33
CA ASP A 72 -22.69 7.66 -18.14
C ASP A 72 -23.37 7.25 -16.83
N VAL A 73 -23.55 8.22 -15.93
CA VAL A 73 -24.25 8.07 -14.65
C VAL A 73 -25.50 8.92 -14.68
N GLU A 74 -26.66 8.29 -14.47
CA GLU A 74 -27.95 8.98 -14.41
C GLU A 74 -28.31 9.34 -12.97
N VAL A 75 -28.41 10.64 -12.68
CA VAL A 75 -29.00 11.14 -11.43
C VAL A 75 -30.48 11.40 -11.69
N ARG A 76 -31.33 10.67 -10.97
CA ARG A 76 -32.80 10.70 -11.12
C ARG A 76 -33.51 11.55 -10.07
N HIS A 77 -32.78 11.96 -9.04
CA HIS A 77 -33.32 12.76 -7.95
C HIS A 77 -32.37 13.90 -7.64
N ALA A 78 -32.85 15.13 -7.75
CA ALA A 78 -32.09 16.29 -7.29
C ALA A 78 -31.86 16.19 -5.77
N ALA A 79 -30.70 16.63 -5.30
CA ALA A 79 -30.35 16.60 -3.89
C ALA A 79 -29.59 17.86 -3.48
N SER A 80 -29.83 18.31 -2.26
CA SER A 80 -29.03 19.36 -1.62
C SER A 80 -28.50 18.86 -0.29
N PHE A 81 -27.22 19.13 -0.02
CA PHE A 81 -26.52 18.72 1.18
C PHE A 81 -25.90 19.93 1.87
N SER A 82 -26.01 19.99 3.20
CA SER A 82 -25.22 20.92 4.00
C SER A 82 -23.84 20.30 4.26
N ILE A 83 -22.78 21.03 3.96
CA ILE A 83 -21.40 20.63 4.17
C ILE A 83 -20.74 21.64 5.09
N ASP A 84 -20.56 21.22 6.34
CA ASP A 84 -19.89 22.02 7.35
C ASP A 84 -18.39 22.20 7.03
N PRO A 85 -17.77 23.26 7.57
CA PRO A 85 -16.31 23.41 7.58
C PRO A 85 -15.57 22.15 8.05
N ALA A 86 -14.28 22.06 7.73
CA ALA A 86 -13.43 21.03 8.30
C ALA A 86 -13.27 21.26 9.82
N ASP A 87 -13.12 20.16 10.55
CA ASP A 87 -13.10 20.21 12.01
C ASP A 87 -11.86 20.95 12.53
N VAL A 88 -11.97 21.51 13.73
CA VAL A 88 -10.86 22.14 14.45
C VAL A 88 -10.50 21.26 15.63
N SER A 89 -9.27 20.77 15.66
CA SER A 89 -8.72 20.07 16.82
C SER A 89 -8.40 21.06 17.93
N VAL A 90 -8.77 20.75 19.16
CA VAL A 90 -8.40 21.50 20.35
C VAL A 90 -7.34 20.70 21.10
N VAL A 91 -6.23 21.34 21.41
CA VAL A 91 -5.15 20.78 22.22
C VAL A 91 -5.18 21.50 23.56
N GLU A 92 -5.16 20.74 24.65
CA GLU A 92 -5.17 21.25 26.00
C GLU A 92 -3.92 20.75 26.73
N ASP A 93 -3.26 21.67 27.44
CA ASP A 93 -2.12 21.39 28.32
C ASP A 93 -1.02 20.49 27.70
N GLU A 94 -0.67 20.70 26.43
CA GLU A 94 0.43 19.98 25.79
C GLU A 94 1.77 20.36 26.44
N PRO A 95 2.50 19.41 27.05
CA PRO A 95 3.78 19.70 27.67
C PRO A 95 4.86 19.90 26.59
N LEU A 96 5.51 21.05 26.60
CA LEU A 96 6.61 21.35 25.68
C LEU A 96 7.66 22.28 26.31
N LYS A 97 8.80 22.40 25.63
CA LYS A 97 9.85 23.39 25.94
C LYS A 97 9.86 24.47 24.87
N LEU A 98 10.07 25.72 25.26
CA LEU A 98 10.23 26.82 24.30
C LEU A 98 11.58 26.72 23.58
N GLY A 99 11.60 27.02 22.28
CA GLY A 99 12.83 27.13 21.51
C GLY A 99 13.73 28.27 22.03
N LYS A 100 15.06 28.06 22.01
CA LYS A 100 16.04 29.08 22.41
C LYS A 100 16.12 30.22 21.39
N ASP A 101 15.96 29.89 20.12
CA ASP A 101 16.02 30.84 19.02
C ASP A 101 14.63 31.41 18.73
N LYS A 102 14.60 32.62 18.16
CA LYS A 102 13.38 33.21 17.62
C LYS A 102 12.78 32.26 16.58
N PRO A 103 11.49 31.87 16.73
CA PRO A 103 10.86 30.97 15.78
C PRO A 103 10.69 31.66 14.42
N HIS A 104 11.00 30.94 13.36
CA HIS A 104 10.91 31.42 11.99
C HIS A 104 10.60 30.24 11.06
N ALA A 105 9.52 30.37 10.28
CA ALA A 105 9.04 29.36 9.34
C ALA A 105 9.00 27.97 10.01
N TRP A 106 9.43 26.92 9.30
CA TRP A 106 9.57 25.56 9.83
C TRP A 106 10.96 25.27 10.43
N SER A 107 11.90 26.23 10.37
CA SER A 107 13.34 25.98 10.57
C SER A 107 13.84 26.21 12.00
N THR A 108 13.23 27.13 12.75
CA THR A 108 13.67 27.48 14.11
C THR A 108 12.50 27.53 15.09
N GLY A 109 12.81 27.33 16.38
CA GLY A 109 11.81 27.20 17.44
C GLY A 109 11.43 25.74 17.74
N ARG A 110 10.45 25.55 18.63
CA ARG A 110 9.89 24.24 18.97
C ARG A 110 8.52 24.07 18.30
N PRO A 111 8.24 22.96 17.61
CA PRO A 111 6.91 22.74 17.03
C PRO A 111 5.86 22.41 18.09
N LEU A 112 4.68 23.03 17.96
CA LEU A 112 3.44 22.59 18.60
C LEU A 112 3.04 21.19 18.08
N GLN A 113 2.95 20.16 18.93
CA GLN A 113 2.84 18.77 18.45
C GLN A 113 1.49 18.44 17.82
N GLY A 114 0.40 19.04 18.28
CA GLY A 114 -0.93 18.91 17.66
C GLY A 114 -1.03 19.49 16.25
N ALA A 115 -0.09 20.34 15.83
CA ALA A 115 0.01 20.84 14.46
C ALA A 115 0.97 20.01 13.58
N ARG A 116 1.55 18.93 14.11
CA ARG A 116 2.63 18.18 13.46
C ARG A 116 2.15 17.42 12.22
N ALA A 117 2.98 17.46 11.19
CA ALA A 117 2.78 16.79 9.91
C ALA A 117 3.98 15.88 9.58
N GLY A 118 4.15 15.52 8.30
CA GLY A 118 5.34 14.81 7.82
C GLY A 118 6.65 15.59 8.05
N GLY A 119 7.77 14.88 8.03
CA GLY A 119 9.11 15.48 8.03
C GLY A 119 9.55 16.03 9.37
N GLY A 120 8.76 15.77 10.42
CA GLY A 120 8.98 16.35 11.75
C GLY A 120 8.62 17.83 11.84
N ILE A 121 8.07 18.43 10.77
CA ILE A 121 7.60 19.82 10.74
C ILE A 121 6.10 19.88 10.97
N ASN A 122 5.59 21.07 11.28
CA ASN A 122 4.16 21.31 11.41
C ASN A 122 3.52 21.55 10.03
N ALA A 123 2.22 21.27 9.93
CA ALA A 123 1.43 21.60 8.76
C ALA A 123 1.29 23.13 8.65
N SER A 124 1.71 23.69 7.52
CA SER A 124 1.58 25.14 7.27
C SER A 124 0.10 25.56 7.34
N PHE A 125 -0.15 26.66 8.04
CA PHE A 125 -1.45 27.27 8.34
C PHE A 125 -2.43 26.38 9.13
N ALA A 126 -1.97 25.27 9.71
CA ALA A 126 -2.83 24.44 10.55
C ALA A 126 -3.08 25.05 11.93
N TYR A 127 -2.06 25.63 12.56
CA TYR A 127 -2.24 26.40 13.80
C TYR A 127 -3.24 27.56 13.57
N VAL A 128 -4.14 27.78 14.54
CA VAL A 128 -5.07 28.92 14.52
C VAL A 128 -4.41 30.11 15.21
N PRO A 129 -4.07 31.20 14.49
CA PRO A 129 -3.51 32.40 15.08
C PRO A 129 -4.32 32.93 16.26
N GLY A 130 -3.63 33.42 17.28
CA GLY A 130 -4.24 33.92 18.52
C GLY A 130 -4.93 32.88 19.41
N SER A 131 -4.83 31.57 19.10
CA SER A 131 -5.42 30.52 19.96
C SER A 131 -4.46 29.97 21.01
N LEU A 132 -3.17 30.26 20.90
CA LEU A 132 -2.13 29.73 21.78
C LEU A 132 -2.18 30.38 23.16
N VAL A 133 -2.29 29.55 24.18
CA VAL A 133 -2.18 29.91 25.59
C VAL A 133 -1.12 29.01 26.21
N ILE A 134 -0.03 29.61 26.70
CA ILE A 134 1.04 28.87 27.39
C ILE A 134 0.96 29.16 28.88
N ARG A 135 1.10 28.12 29.71
CA ARG A 135 1.10 28.20 31.19
C ARG A 135 2.34 27.53 31.75
N LYS A 136 2.80 27.98 32.92
CA LYS A 136 3.91 27.33 33.65
C LYS A 136 3.48 25.99 34.25
N THR A 137 2.23 25.89 34.69
CA THR A 137 1.59 24.67 35.21
C THR A 137 0.18 24.55 34.63
N PRO A 138 -0.38 23.32 34.51
CA PRO A 138 -1.77 23.15 34.07
C PRO A 138 -2.71 23.97 34.96
N GLY A 139 -3.64 24.71 34.34
CA GLY A 139 -4.58 25.59 35.05
C GLY A 139 -4.00 26.86 35.70
N GLY A 140 -2.69 27.12 35.60
CA GLY A 140 -2.05 28.33 36.15
C GLY A 140 -2.25 29.59 35.28
N ASP A 141 -1.71 30.72 35.73
CA ASP A 141 -1.81 31.98 34.96
C ASP A 141 -1.13 31.90 33.59
N PRO A 142 -1.69 32.55 32.55
CA PRO A 142 -1.12 32.53 31.22
C PRO A 142 0.18 33.35 31.15
N LEU A 143 1.13 32.82 30.38
CA LEU A 143 2.24 33.57 29.86
C LEU A 143 1.76 34.58 28.80
N ILE A 144 2.50 35.66 28.58
CA ILE A 144 2.14 36.76 27.69
C ILE A 144 2.91 36.58 26.38
N GLU A 145 2.19 36.41 25.27
CA GLU A 145 2.78 36.39 23.92
C GLU A 145 3.51 37.72 23.62
N ASN A 146 4.61 37.66 22.87
CA ASN A 146 5.51 38.77 22.56
C ASN A 146 6.30 39.35 23.76
N LYS A 147 6.08 38.80 24.97
CA LYS A 147 6.88 39.10 26.16
C LYS A 147 7.58 37.85 26.68
N ASP A 148 6.81 36.84 27.06
CA ASP A 148 7.30 35.58 27.63
C ASP A 148 7.68 34.55 26.58
N TYR A 149 6.93 34.50 25.48
CA TYR A 149 7.15 33.60 24.35
C TYR A 149 6.85 34.28 23.03
N LEU A 150 7.39 33.72 21.94
CA LEU A 150 7.12 34.10 20.56
C LEU A 150 6.49 32.93 19.82
N VAL A 151 5.68 33.22 18.81
CA VAL A 151 5.10 32.22 17.91
C VAL A 151 5.32 32.63 16.45
N ALA A 152 5.75 31.69 15.62
CA ALA A 152 5.69 31.83 14.16
C ALA A 152 4.39 31.17 13.68
N GLU A 153 3.40 32.00 13.36
CA GLU A 153 2.01 31.55 13.14
C GLU A 153 1.86 30.56 12.00
N GLU A 154 2.61 30.72 10.90
CA GLU A 154 2.47 29.86 9.72
C GLU A 154 2.68 28.38 10.05
N PHE A 155 3.67 28.05 10.89
CA PHE A 155 3.98 26.68 11.27
C PHE A 155 3.66 26.37 12.72
N GLY A 156 3.15 27.32 13.51
CA GLY A 156 2.97 27.11 14.95
C GLY A 156 4.27 26.68 15.63
N MET A 157 5.36 27.41 15.36
CA MET A 157 6.64 27.21 16.05
C MET A 157 6.74 28.19 17.21
N VAL A 158 7.14 27.72 18.39
CA VAL A 158 7.23 28.54 19.61
C VAL A 158 8.66 28.70 20.10
N GLY A 159 8.99 29.89 20.59
CA GLY A 159 10.30 30.21 21.15
C GLY A 159 10.19 31.13 22.36
N ILE A 160 11.31 31.36 23.03
CA ILE A 160 11.40 32.29 24.16
C ILE A 160 11.15 33.73 23.69
N GLY A 161 10.44 34.49 24.53
CA GLY A 161 10.21 35.92 24.36
C GLY A 161 11.33 36.78 24.94
N PRO A 162 11.29 38.10 24.68
CA PRO A 162 12.34 39.03 25.10
C PRO A 162 12.45 39.20 26.63
N GLU A 163 11.37 38.97 27.39
CA GLU A 163 11.34 39.14 28.86
C GLU A 163 10.66 37.92 29.52
N PRO A 164 11.29 36.73 29.50
CA PRO A 164 10.61 35.50 29.81
C PRO A 164 10.50 35.22 31.31
N ARG A 165 9.29 34.89 31.78
CA ARG A 165 9.05 34.32 33.12
C ARG A 165 9.42 32.83 33.24
N VAL A 166 9.82 32.18 32.14
CA VAL A 166 10.21 30.76 32.07
C VAL A 166 11.46 30.59 31.19
N GLY A 167 12.36 29.68 31.57
CA GLY A 167 13.54 29.33 30.79
C GLY A 167 13.25 28.35 29.65
N SER A 168 14.24 28.12 28.77
CA SER A 168 14.09 27.21 27.61
C SER A 168 14.14 25.75 28.00
N GLU A 169 14.64 25.48 29.22
CA GLU A 169 14.67 24.15 29.81
C GLU A 169 13.46 23.87 30.71
N ASP A 170 12.65 24.89 31.02
CA ASP A 170 11.41 24.72 31.77
C ASP A 170 10.36 24.02 30.90
N THR A 171 9.61 23.11 31.51
CA THR A 171 8.42 22.54 30.87
C THR A 171 7.26 23.49 31.06
N VAL A 172 6.62 23.86 29.95
CA VAL A 172 5.38 24.65 29.92
C VAL A 172 4.26 23.82 29.31
N TYR A 173 3.03 24.29 29.48
CA TYR A 173 1.81 23.60 29.03
C TYR A 173 1.07 24.51 28.06
N ALA A 174 0.90 24.04 26.83
CA ALA A 174 0.32 24.82 25.74
C ALA A 174 -1.09 24.31 25.40
N GLY A 175 -2.08 25.20 25.46
CA GLY A 175 -3.41 25.00 24.88
C GLY A 175 -3.54 25.80 23.58
N TYR A 176 -4.09 25.21 22.52
CA TYR A 176 -4.25 25.86 21.22
C TYR A 176 -5.21 25.10 20.31
N ARG A 177 -5.51 25.68 19.14
CA ARG A 177 -6.39 25.06 18.13
C ARG A 177 -5.67 24.82 16.81
N CYS A 178 -6.04 23.74 16.13
CA CYS A 178 -5.52 23.37 14.81
C CYS A 178 -6.66 23.11 13.82
N ARG A 179 -6.64 23.77 12.67
CA ARG A 179 -7.55 23.53 11.55
C ARG A 179 -7.15 22.27 10.81
N LEU A 180 -8.11 21.38 10.58
CA LEU A 180 -7.93 20.18 9.79
C LEU A 180 -8.42 20.40 8.34
N MET A 181 -8.13 19.44 7.47
CA MET A 181 -8.72 19.32 6.14
C MET A 181 -9.62 18.09 6.09
N ARG A 182 -10.56 18.05 5.15
CA ARG A 182 -11.45 16.90 4.95
C ARG A 182 -11.78 16.73 3.47
N ILE A 183 -11.98 15.50 3.02
CA ILE A 183 -12.55 15.23 1.69
C ILE A 183 -13.88 14.50 1.91
N ASP A 184 -14.98 15.13 1.52
CA ASP A 184 -16.29 14.48 1.48
C ASP A 184 -16.56 13.95 0.06
N SER A 185 -17.61 13.16 -0.12
CA SER A 185 -17.86 12.51 -1.41
C SER A 185 -19.33 12.40 -1.73
N VAL A 186 -19.67 12.76 -2.96
CA VAL A 186 -21.01 12.59 -3.52
C VAL A 186 -21.07 11.27 -4.25
N LEU A 187 -21.91 10.37 -3.78
CA LEU A 187 -22.09 9.04 -4.33
C LEU A 187 -23.51 8.89 -4.86
N VAL A 188 -23.65 8.27 -6.02
CA VAL A 188 -24.95 8.02 -6.67
C VAL A 188 -25.23 6.52 -6.64
N ASP A 189 -26.36 6.11 -6.08
CA ASP A 189 -26.79 4.71 -6.06
C ASP A 189 -27.34 4.22 -7.41
N ARG A 190 -27.67 2.93 -7.53
CA ARG A 190 -28.24 2.35 -8.76
C ARG A 190 -29.60 2.94 -9.16
N GLN A 191 -30.29 3.57 -8.22
CA GLN A 191 -31.57 4.24 -8.44
C GLN A 191 -31.37 5.70 -8.87
N GLY A 192 -30.13 6.16 -9.03
CA GLY A 192 -29.81 7.53 -9.41
C GLY A 192 -30.02 8.54 -8.27
N ARG A 193 -30.01 8.10 -7.00
CA ARG A 193 -30.12 8.98 -5.83
C ARG A 193 -28.74 9.39 -5.34
N PRO A 194 -28.44 10.71 -5.29
CA PRO A 194 -27.21 11.19 -4.67
C PRO A 194 -27.25 11.03 -3.14
N SER A 195 -26.09 10.78 -2.56
CA SER A 195 -25.84 10.77 -1.12
C SER A 195 -24.49 11.41 -0.84
N LEU A 196 -24.35 12.07 0.32
CA LEU A 196 -23.09 12.63 0.78
C LEU A 196 -22.49 11.72 1.85
N VAL A 197 -21.24 11.31 1.65
CA VAL A 197 -20.43 10.62 2.67
C VAL A 197 -19.37 11.58 3.17
N LYS A 198 -19.40 11.88 4.48
CA LYS A 198 -18.42 12.75 5.13
C LYS A 198 -17.11 11.99 5.32
N GLY A 199 -15.98 12.61 4.95
CA GLY A 199 -14.65 12.03 5.16
C GLY A 199 -14.17 12.17 6.60
N LYS A 200 -13.07 11.49 6.91
CA LYS A 200 -12.35 11.70 8.16
C LYS A 200 -11.45 12.94 8.03
N PRO A 201 -11.54 13.92 8.95
CA PRO A 201 -10.60 15.04 8.96
C PRO A 201 -9.17 14.57 9.24
N ASP A 202 -8.20 15.26 8.63
CA ASP A 202 -6.77 15.00 8.82
C ASP A 202 -5.98 16.31 8.79
N ILE A 203 -4.85 16.34 9.49
CA ILE A 203 -4.00 17.53 9.57
C ILE A 203 -3.36 17.86 8.23
N SER A 204 -3.01 16.88 7.37
CA SER A 204 -2.30 17.10 6.10
C SER A 204 -2.74 16.23 4.92
N VAL A 205 -3.18 14.99 5.12
CA VAL A 205 -3.43 14.03 4.04
C VAL A 205 -4.81 13.36 4.16
N PRO A 206 -5.91 14.13 4.14
CA PRO A 206 -7.25 13.54 4.23
C PRO A 206 -7.51 12.62 3.04
N LEU A 207 -8.16 11.49 3.31
CA LEU A 207 -8.57 10.53 2.30
C LEU A 207 -10.03 10.75 1.91
N PRO A 208 -10.41 10.60 0.64
CA PRO A 208 -11.81 10.43 0.29
C PRO A 208 -12.37 9.21 1.04
N PRO A 209 -13.57 9.28 1.63
CA PRO A 209 -14.20 8.12 2.27
C PRO A 209 -14.45 7.02 1.25
N ASP A 210 -14.48 5.76 1.71
CA ASP A 210 -14.80 4.62 0.86
C ASP A 210 -16.20 4.78 0.23
N ALA A 211 -16.36 4.32 -1.02
CA ALA A 211 -17.66 4.27 -1.67
C ALA A 211 -18.36 2.95 -1.32
N PRO A 212 -19.58 2.95 -0.73
CA PRO A 212 -20.35 1.74 -0.52
C PRO A 212 -20.62 1.01 -1.84
N GLU A 213 -20.71 -0.31 -1.77
CA GLU A 213 -20.84 -1.15 -2.95
C GLU A 213 -22.10 -0.84 -3.77
N GLY A 214 -21.96 -0.70 -5.09
CA GLY A 214 -23.06 -0.36 -5.98
C GLY A 214 -23.38 1.14 -6.06
N THR A 215 -22.53 1.98 -5.49
CA THR A 215 -22.56 3.43 -5.72
C THR A 215 -21.44 3.85 -6.69
N VAL A 216 -21.68 4.92 -7.43
CA VAL A 216 -20.68 5.58 -8.28
C VAL A 216 -20.34 6.93 -7.67
N ARG A 217 -19.04 7.23 -7.52
CA ARG A 217 -18.57 8.52 -7.01
C ARG A 217 -18.66 9.56 -8.11
N LEU A 218 -19.52 10.55 -7.93
CA LEU A 218 -19.70 11.63 -8.88
C LEU A 218 -18.58 12.67 -8.75
N CYS A 219 -18.31 13.10 -7.53
CA CYS A 219 -17.23 14.02 -7.19
C CYS A 219 -16.81 13.87 -5.73
N ASN A 220 -15.61 14.37 -5.44
CA ASN A 220 -15.17 14.67 -4.10
C ASN A 220 -15.39 16.17 -3.80
N VAL A 221 -15.60 16.48 -2.53
CA VAL A 221 -15.71 17.86 -2.03
C VAL A 221 -14.59 18.09 -1.05
N PHE A 222 -13.60 18.88 -1.45
CA PHE A 222 -12.48 19.22 -0.61
C PHE A 222 -12.84 20.36 0.34
N ARG A 223 -12.66 20.14 1.64
CA ARG A 223 -12.75 21.18 2.66
C ARG A 223 -11.33 21.59 3.06
N PRO A 224 -10.80 22.68 2.47
CA PRO A 224 -9.49 23.20 2.87
C PRO A 224 -9.55 23.78 4.28
N ARG A 225 -8.38 23.90 4.91
CA ARG A 225 -8.24 24.41 6.28
C ARG A 225 -8.87 25.80 6.38
N GLY A 226 -9.76 26.00 7.34
CA GLY A 226 -10.34 27.30 7.66
C GLY A 226 -11.32 27.89 6.63
N ALA A 227 -11.70 27.14 5.59
CA ALA A 227 -12.74 27.61 4.68
C ALA A 227 -14.13 27.45 5.32
N GLU A 228 -14.82 28.59 5.49
CA GLU A 228 -16.20 28.63 5.98
C GLU A 228 -17.19 28.20 4.89
N ASP A 229 -17.12 28.85 3.72
CA ASP A 229 -18.02 28.60 2.59
C ASP A 229 -17.44 27.59 1.59
N LEU A 230 -18.34 26.82 0.98
CA LEU A 230 -18.08 26.06 -0.24
C LEU A 230 -17.96 27.01 -1.42
N LYS A 231 -17.02 26.68 -2.30
CA LYS A 231 -16.82 27.34 -3.59
C LYS A 231 -16.71 26.28 -4.68
N ALA A 232 -16.89 26.68 -5.93
CA ALA A 232 -16.71 25.78 -7.07
C ALA A 232 -15.29 25.16 -7.12
N GLU A 233 -14.27 25.88 -6.65
CA GLU A 233 -12.88 25.39 -6.54
C GLU A 233 -12.70 24.22 -5.55
N HIS A 234 -13.66 24.00 -4.65
CA HIS A 234 -13.68 22.89 -3.70
C HIS A 234 -14.27 21.60 -4.29
N LEU A 235 -14.85 21.64 -5.50
CA LEU A 235 -15.50 20.50 -6.13
C LEU A 235 -14.54 19.76 -7.07
N PHE A 236 -14.28 18.49 -6.81
CA PHE A 236 -13.33 17.67 -7.55
C PHE A 236 -14.08 16.55 -8.26
N PRO A 237 -14.55 16.76 -9.51
CA PRO A 237 -15.28 15.74 -10.26
C PRO A 237 -14.38 14.60 -10.70
N ILE A 238 -14.98 13.43 -10.87
CA ILE A 238 -14.33 12.27 -11.48
C ILE A 238 -14.58 12.32 -12.99
N LEU A 239 -13.85 13.16 -13.73
CA LEU A 239 -14.02 13.30 -15.19
C LEU A 239 -13.29 12.18 -15.93
N GLU A 240 -12.11 11.80 -15.44
CA GLU A 240 -11.22 10.82 -16.07
C GLU A 240 -10.66 9.84 -15.03
N SER A 241 -10.10 8.72 -15.49
CA SER A 241 -9.39 7.76 -14.63
C SER A 241 -7.89 7.94 -14.75
N GLY A 242 -7.11 7.56 -13.72
CA GLY A 242 -5.65 7.69 -13.75
C GLY A 242 -4.95 6.93 -14.89
N ALA A 243 -5.59 5.92 -15.49
CA ALA A 243 -5.09 5.24 -16.69
C ALA A 243 -5.13 6.13 -17.94
N MET A 244 -5.97 7.17 -17.95
CA MET A 244 -6.13 8.15 -19.03
C MET A 244 -5.21 9.37 -18.87
N ALA A 245 -4.42 9.43 -17.80
CA ALA A 245 -3.55 10.57 -17.51
C ALA A 245 -2.60 10.86 -18.69
N PRO A 246 -2.65 12.07 -19.28
CA PRO A 246 -1.80 12.44 -20.40
C PRO A 246 -0.40 12.77 -19.88
N THR A 247 0.49 11.77 -19.81
CA THR A 247 1.88 11.97 -19.38
C THR A 247 2.83 11.95 -20.58
N ARG A 248 3.95 12.68 -20.50
CA ARG A 248 5.06 12.60 -21.49
C ARG A 248 6.01 11.44 -21.21
N THR A 249 5.57 10.46 -20.42
CA THR A 249 6.40 9.31 -20.05
C THR A 249 6.77 8.48 -21.27
N THR A 250 8.06 8.32 -21.50
CA THR A 250 8.59 7.65 -22.69
C THR A 250 8.65 6.13 -22.50
N ARG A 251 8.51 5.37 -23.59
CA ARG A 251 8.69 3.91 -23.63
C ARG A 251 9.75 3.56 -24.67
N GLY A 252 10.45 2.44 -24.47
CA GLY A 252 11.44 1.92 -25.43
C GLY A 252 12.75 2.71 -25.53
N ARG A 253 13.01 3.62 -24.58
CA ARG A 253 14.24 4.44 -24.52
C ARG A 253 15.37 3.80 -23.71
N LEU A 254 15.17 2.58 -23.21
CA LEU A 254 16.15 1.80 -22.42
C LEU A 254 16.52 0.46 -23.08
N PRO A 255 16.95 0.43 -24.35
CA PRO A 255 17.20 -0.81 -25.08
C PRO A 255 18.22 -1.74 -24.42
N ARG A 256 19.29 -1.22 -23.78
CA ARG A 256 20.31 -2.06 -23.13
C ARG A 256 19.79 -2.69 -21.87
N ALA A 257 19.11 -1.91 -21.02
CA ALA A 257 18.48 -2.41 -19.81
C ALA A 257 17.45 -3.49 -20.16
N LEU A 258 16.56 -3.22 -21.12
CA LEU A 258 15.55 -4.20 -21.57
C LEU A 258 16.19 -5.46 -22.16
N HIS A 259 17.30 -5.33 -22.91
CA HIS A 259 18.04 -6.49 -23.41
C HIS A 259 18.67 -7.31 -22.28
N LYS A 260 19.27 -6.67 -21.27
CA LYS A 260 19.82 -7.36 -20.08
C LYS A 260 18.74 -8.14 -19.33
N ILE A 261 17.59 -7.50 -19.07
CA ILE A 261 16.44 -8.12 -18.42
C ILE A 261 15.99 -9.35 -19.21
N LYS A 262 15.75 -9.21 -20.52
CA LYS A 262 15.33 -10.32 -21.40
C LYS A 262 16.35 -11.46 -21.47
N SER A 263 17.64 -11.13 -21.35
CA SER A 263 18.73 -12.10 -21.40
C SER A 263 19.07 -12.71 -20.03
N GLY A 264 18.33 -12.37 -18.97
CA GLY A 264 18.60 -12.84 -17.61
C GLY A 264 19.91 -12.32 -17.00
N LYS A 265 20.53 -11.29 -17.60
CA LYS A 265 21.77 -10.68 -17.07
C LYS A 265 21.45 -9.73 -15.91
N PRO A 266 22.35 -9.59 -14.93
CA PRO A 266 22.17 -8.62 -13.86
C PRO A 266 21.99 -7.19 -14.38
N LEU A 267 20.98 -6.52 -13.85
CA LEU A 267 20.66 -5.12 -14.10
C LEU A 267 20.83 -4.32 -12.80
N THR A 268 21.67 -3.30 -12.83
CA THR A 268 21.82 -2.33 -11.73
C THR A 268 21.15 -1.02 -12.09
N VAL A 269 20.09 -0.66 -11.36
CA VAL A 269 19.43 0.66 -11.47
C VAL A 269 19.84 1.50 -10.26
N VAL A 270 20.49 2.64 -10.47
CA VAL A 270 20.85 3.58 -9.39
C VAL A 270 19.88 4.75 -9.40
N CYS A 271 19.27 5.02 -8.25
CA CYS A 271 18.34 6.14 -8.06
C CYS A 271 19.04 7.28 -7.33
N LEU A 272 19.19 8.41 -8.01
CA LEU A 272 19.81 9.63 -7.53
C LEU A 272 18.77 10.75 -7.40
N GLY A 273 18.79 11.42 -6.26
CA GLY A 273 17.89 12.52 -5.98
C GLY A 273 18.01 13.09 -4.58
N ASP A 274 16.97 13.79 -4.16
CA ASP A 274 16.91 14.51 -2.88
C ASP A 274 16.10 13.78 -1.79
N SER A 275 15.34 14.52 -0.97
CA SER A 275 14.52 13.96 0.09
C SER A 275 13.37 13.11 -0.44
N VAL A 276 12.84 13.42 -1.63
CA VAL A 276 11.74 12.64 -2.22
C VAL A 276 12.25 11.27 -2.65
N THR A 277 13.34 11.23 -3.43
CA THR A 277 13.99 9.96 -3.79
C THR A 277 14.51 9.20 -2.57
N ALA A 278 15.02 9.87 -1.54
CA ALA A 278 15.43 9.21 -0.29
C ALA A 278 14.26 8.54 0.46
N GLY A 279 13.02 8.86 0.11
CA GLY A 279 11.81 8.28 0.68
C GLY A 279 11.11 9.14 1.73
N GLY A 280 11.32 10.45 1.68
CA GLY A 280 10.75 11.42 2.61
C GLY A 280 9.24 11.19 2.81
N ASP A 281 8.86 11.04 4.06
CA ASP A 281 7.49 10.85 4.55
C ASP A 281 6.67 9.68 3.99
N ALA A 282 7.30 8.74 3.30
CA ALA A 282 6.74 7.42 3.13
C ALA A 282 6.53 6.80 4.52
N SER A 283 5.37 6.20 4.76
CA SER A 283 5.01 5.66 6.08
C SER A 283 5.89 4.48 6.49
N ARG A 284 6.55 3.83 5.53
CA ARG A 284 7.55 2.78 5.72
C ARG A 284 8.45 2.64 4.49
N PRO A 285 9.65 2.04 4.62
CA PRO A 285 10.60 1.88 3.51
C PRO A 285 10.02 1.21 2.26
N SER A 286 9.19 0.18 2.41
CA SER A 286 8.57 -0.54 1.29
C SER A 286 7.55 0.26 0.48
N LEU A 287 7.19 1.47 0.95
CA LEU A 287 6.27 2.39 0.27
C LEU A 287 6.98 3.62 -0.32
N ARG A 288 8.31 3.73 -0.15
CA ARG A 288 9.10 4.71 -0.91
C ARG A 288 9.03 4.34 -2.38
N TYR A 289 8.95 5.34 -3.26
CA TYR A 289 8.72 5.04 -4.68
C TYR A 289 9.82 4.15 -5.28
N VAL A 290 11.07 4.26 -4.82
CA VAL A 290 12.19 3.43 -5.29
C VAL A 290 11.95 1.95 -4.99
N ASP A 291 11.48 1.62 -3.79
CA ASP A 291 11.18 0.24 -3.36
C ASP A 291 9.92 -0.31 -4.04
N VAL A 292 8.90 0.54 -4.23
CA VAL A 292 7.69 0.19 -4.99
C VAL A 292 8.05 -0.09 -6.45
N PHE A 293 8.87 0.76 -7.05
CA PHE A 293 9.37 0.60 -8.41
C PHE A 293 10.19 -0.69 -8.57
N GLU A 294 11.10 -0.99 -7.63
CA GLU A 294 11.85 -2.25 -7.64
C GLU A 294 10.90 -3.45 -7.60
N SER A 295 9.89 -3.39 -6.73
CA SER A 295 8.88 -4.46 -6.60
C SER A 295 8.09 -4.63 -7.90
N MET A 296 7.64 -3.55 -8.53
CA MET A 296 6.94 -3.56 -9.81
C MET A 296 7.83 -4.11 -10.94
N LEU A 297 9.11 -3.76 -10.96
CA LEU A 297 10.06 -4.19 -11.97
C LEU A 297 10.34 -5.71 -11.85
N LYS A 298 10.53 -6.21 -10.63
CA LYS A 298 10.68 -7.65 -10.33
C LYS A 298 9.39 -8.42 -10.60
N GLU A 299 8.23 -7.86 -10.31
CA GLU A 299 6.94 -8.48 -10.63
C GLU A 299 6.75 -8.61 -12.15
N LYS A 300 7.05 -7.54 -12.89
CA LYS A 300 6.89 -7.48 -14.35
C LYS A 300 7.82 -8.43 -15.10
N TYR A 301 9.06 -8.57 -14.64
CA TYR A 301 10.11 -9.33 -15.34
C TYR A 301 10.51 -10.65 -14.67
N GLY A 302 9.79 -11.03 -13.61
CA GLY A 302 10.01 -12.27 -12.87
C GLY A 302 10.80 -12.04 -11.58
N LYS A 303 10.30 -12.58 -10.46
CA LYS A 303 10.88 -12.37 -9.12
C LYS A 303 12.34 -12.83 -8.96
N ASN A 304 12.79 -13.72 -9.84
CA ASN A 304 14.17 -14.24 -9.89
C ASN A 304 15.09 -13.46 -10.84
N ALA A 305 14.57 -12.44 -11.54
CA ALA A 305 15.41 -11.59 -12.36
C ALA A 305 16.46 -10.91 -11.47
N ALA A 306 17.73 -10.93 -11.91
CA ALA A 306 18.84 -10.33 -11.19
C ALA A 306 18.80 -8.80 -11.29
N ILE A 307 17.78 -8.18 -10.70
CA ILE A 307 17.53 -6.75 -10.73
C ILE A 307 17.88 -6.18 -9.37
N ASN A 308 18.84 -5.26 -9.35
CA ASN A 308 19.32 -4.57 -8.16
C ASN A 308 19.00 -3.08 -8.29
N VAL A 309 18.09 -2.57 -7.47
CA VAL A 309 17.78 -1.13 -7.41
C VAL A 309 18.46 -0.53 -6.20
N VAL A 310 19.34 0.44 -6.42
CA VAL A 310 20.16 1.07 -5.38
C VAL A 310 19.77 2.54 -5.22
N ASN A 311 19.27 2.90 -4.05
CA ASN A 311 19.00 4.29 -3.71
C ASN A 311 20.23 4.94 -3.09
N VAL A 312 20.79 5.97 -3.75
CA VAL A 312 21.94 6.74 -3.24
C VAL A 312 21.57 8.15 -2.78
N SER A 313 20.28 8.47 -2.84
CA SER A 313 19.75 9.82 -2.68
C SER A 313 19.89 10.35 -1.27
N TYR A 314 19.86 11.68 -1.15
CA TYR A 314 20.08 12.33 0.12
C TYR A 314 19.20 13.55 0.35
N GLY A 315 18.55 13.59 1.51
CA GLY A 315 17.59 14.62 1.87
C GLY A 315 18.19 16.03 1.86
N GLY A 316 17.46 16.97 1.27
CA GLY A 316 17.84 18.38 1.23
C GLY A 316 18.93 18.74 0.21
N THR A 317 19.30 17.81 -0.68
CA THR A 317 20.32 18.08 -1.71
C THR A 317 19.74 18.59 -3.03
N SER A 318 20.59 19.18 -3.87
CA SER A 318 20.31 19.51 -5.27
C SER A 318 21.28 18.80 -6.21
N SER A 319 20.95 18.68 -7.49
CA SER A 319 21.85 18.03 -8.46
C SER A 319 23.21 18.74 -8.56
N GLY A 320 23.19 20.07 -8.49
CA GLY A 320 24.41 20.89 -8.49
C GLY A 320 25.32 20.61 -7.30
N GLN A 321 24.78 20.31 -6.13
CA GLN A 321 25.58 19.94 -4.95
C GLN A 321 26.28 18.59 -5.12
N TRP A 322 25.61 17.60 -5.70
CA TRP A 322 26.21 16.31 -6.01
C TRP A 322 27.40 16.40 -6.97
N LEU A 323 27.44 17.43 -7.82
CA LEU A 323 28.51 17.68 -8.78
C LEU A 323 29.69 18.50 -8.21
N ARG A 324 29.60 19.04 -6.98
CA ARG A 324 30.71 19.80 -6.38
C ARG A 324 31.84 18.85 -5.92
N MET A 325 33.08 19.27 -6.15
CA MET A 325 34.28 18.55 -5.71
C MET A 325 34.65 18.83 -4.23
N GLU A 326 34.32 20.03 -3.74
CA GLU A 326 34.61 20.48 -2.37
C GLU A 326 33.50 20.07 -1.39
N PRO A 327 33.83 19.68 -0.14
CA PRO A 327 32.85 19.33 0.89
C PRO A 327 31.89 20.49 1.20
N PHE A 328 30.61 20.14 1.38
CA PHE A 328 29.55 21.06 1.78
C PHE A 328 29.80 21.64 3.20
N THR A 329 29.84 22.97 3.33
CA THR A 329 30.03 23.71 4.60
C THR A 329 28.87 24.64 4.96
N ASP A 330 27.76 24.59 4.22
CA ASP A 330 26.66 25.54 4.40
C ASP A 330 25.88 25.27 5.71
N ALA A 331 25.83 26.28 6.57
CA ALA A 331 25.37 26.22 7.96
C ALA A 331 23.87 25.85 8.13
N TRP A 332 23.08 25.89 7.06
CA TRP A 332 21.64 25.58 7.06
C TRP A 332 21.34 24.09 7.19
N PHE A 333 22.19 23.26 6.60
CA PHE A 333 22.17 21.81 6.79
C PHE A 333 23.40 21.44 7.59
N LYS A 334 23.44 21.82 8.88
CA LYS A 334 24.24 21.04 9.85
C LYS A 334 23.87 19.60 9.59
N THR A 335 24.84 18.83 9.10
CA THR A 335 24.65 17.51 8.51
C THR A 335 23.51 16.79 9.21
N ALA A 336 22.48 16.37 8.47
CA ALA A 336 21.38 15.63 9.06
C ALA A 336 21.97 14.55 9.99
N PRO A 337 21.45 14.38 11.21
CA PRO A 337 22.16 13.66 12.26
C PRO A 337 22.77 12.35 11.75
N GLY A 338 24.12 12.29 11.70
CA GLY A 338 24.86 11.09 11.30
C GLY A 338 25.57 11.11 9.94
N LEU A 339 25.63 12.23 9.19
CA LEU A 339 26.38 12.26 7.92
C LEU A 339 27.57 13.21 7.89
N ARG A 340 28.51 12.88 6.99
CA ARG A 340 29.69 13.68 6.69
C ARG A 340 29.56 14.24 5.27
N ALA A 341 29.92 15.51 5.07
CA ALA A 341 29.85 16.19 3.76
C ALA A 341 30.61 15.44 2.64
N GLU A 342 31.55 14.59 3.01
CA GLU A 342 32.32 13.68 2.16
C GLU A 342 31.45 12.70 1.35
N GLU A 343 30.25 12.38 1.85
CA GLU A 343 29.39 11.30 1.37
C GLU A 343 28.43 11.73 0.24
N ILE A 344 28.31 13.04 -0.01
CA ILE A 344 27.49 13.65 -1.08
C ILE A 344 28.41 13.97 -2.25
N LYS A 345 28.72 12.95 -3.06
CA LYS A 345 29.66 13.02 -4.18
C LYS A 345 29.19 12.14 -5.33
N PHE A 346 29.16 12.69 -6.54
CA PHE A 346 28.74 11.95 -7.73
C PHE A 346 29.64 10.73 -8.04
N GLU A 347 30.87 10.70 -7.53
CA GLU A 347 31.76 9.54 -7.58
C GLU A 347 31.13 8.28 -6.98
N ARG A 348 30.24 8.42 -5.99
CA ARG A 348 29.50 7.29 -5.41
C ARG A 348 28.52 6.68 -6.41
N VAL A 349 27.89 7.49 -7.25
CA VAL A 349 27.01 7.02 -8.35
C VAL A 349 27.84 6.24 -9.36
N ILE A 350 28.99 6.79 -9.75
CA ILE A 350 29.89 6.17 -10.73
C ILE A 350 30.46 4.85 -10.22
N ALA A 351 30.86 4.78 -8.94
CA ALA A 351 31.42 3.58 -8.33
C ALA A 351 30.48 2.36 -8.40
N LEU A 352 29.16 2.59 -8.46
CA LEU A 352 28.16 1.54 -8.58
C LEU A 352 28.00 1.00 -10.01
N LYS A 353 28.61 1.64 -11.01
CA LYS A 353 28.55 1.24 -12.44
C LYS A 353 27.10 0.98 -12.89
N PRO A 354 26.21 1.99 -12.81
CA PRO A 354 24.80 1.83 -13.15
C PRO A 354 24.62 1.36 -14.60
N ASP A 355 23.69 0.42 -14.81
CA ASP A 355 23.13 0.18 -16.14
C ASP A 355 22.11 1.25 -16.48
N VAL A 356 21.31 1.63 -15.49
CA VAL A 356 20.36 2.73 -15.57
C VAL A 356 20.58 3.68 -14.40
N LEU A 357 20.62 4.98 -14.67
CA LEU A 357 20.60 6.04 -13.66
C LEU A 357 19.27 6.78 -13.75
N THR A 358 18.50 6.79 -12.66
CA THR A 358 17.30 7.64 -12.55
C THR A 358 17.64 8.91 -11.77
N ILE A 359 17.16 10.06 -12.23
CA ILE A 359 17.48 11.37 -11.65
C ILE A 359 16.19 12.12 -11.33
N GLU A 360 16.00 12.48 -10.07
CA GLU A 360 14.84 13.23 -9.57
C GLU A 360 15.30 14.24 -8.49
N PHE A 361 15.07 15.53 -8.72
CA PHE A 361 15.39 16.58 -7.75
C PHE A 361 14.28 17.63 -7.70
N VAL A 362 13.39 17.55 -6.71
CA VAL A 362 12.42 18.61 -6.46
C VAL A 362 13.09 19.91 -6.01
N ASN A 363 14.26 19.83 -5.37
CA ASN A 363 15.02 21.01 -4.94
C ASN A 363 15.65 21.80 -6.11
N ASP A 364 15.69 21.23 -7.32
CA ASP A 364 16.13 21.90 -8.54
C ASP A 364 15.00 22.73 -9.20
N ALA A 365 13.80 22.79 -8.59
CA ALA A 365 12.56 23.31 -9.20
C ALA A 365 12.63 24.72 -9.83
N TYR A 366 13.64 25.52 -9.50
CA TYR A 366 13.84 26.88 -9.98
C TYR A 366 14.94 27.02 -11.06
N MET A 367 15.55 25.91 -11.50
CA MET A 367 16.53 25.95 -12.58
C MET A 367 15.88 26.41 -13.90
N ASP A 368 16.58 27.29 -14.61
CA ASP A 368 16.26 27.68 -15.98
C ASP A 368 16.91 26.71 -16.99
N TRP A 369 16.60 26.90 -18.29
CA TRP A 369 17.15 26.10 -19.37
C TRP A 369 18.68 25.99 -19.31
N LYS A 370 19.38 27.12 -19.15
CA LYS A 370 20.84 27.17 -19.16
C LYS A 370 21.41 26.32 -18.02
N THR A 371 20.85 26.44 -16.82
CA THR A 371 21.32 25.69 -15.65
C THR A 371 21.04 24.20 -15.80
N VAL A 372 19.87 23.81 -16.34
CA VAL A 372 19.57 22.41 -16.65
C VAL A 372 20.54 21.86 -17.70
N GLU A 373 20.73 22.58 -18.81
CA GLU A 373 21.62 22.19 -19.90
C GLU A 373 23.05 21.95 -19.38
N GLU A 374 23.62 22.88 -18.61
CA GLU A 374 24.97 22.77 -18.05
C GLU A 374 25.10 21.61 -17.04
N THR A 375 24.15 21.52 -16.11
CA THR A 375 24.17 20.55 -15.00
C THR A 375 23.96 19.12 -15.49
N TYR A 376 22.90 18.90 -16.27
CA TYR A 376 22.53 17.56 -16.74
C TYR A 376 23.46 17.09 -17.86
N SER A 377 24.01 17.99 -18.70
CA SER A 377 25.10 17.62 -19.63
C SER A 377 26.34 17.13 -18.91
N THR A 378 26.65 17.70 -17.75
CA THR A 378 27.78 17.25 -16.92
C THR A 378 27.54 15.85 -16.36
N ILE A 379 26.34 15.57 -15.85
CA ILE A 379 25.94 14.21 -15.43
C ILE A 379 26.07 13.24 -16.62
N LEU A 380 25.48 13.56 -17.78
CA LEU A 380 25.54 12.70 -18.96
C LEU A 380 26.98 12.38 -19.37
N ARG A 381 27.87 13.38 -19.45
CA ARG A 381 29.29 13.17 -19.78
C ARG A 381 29.97 12.20 -18.82
N ARG A 382 29.68 12.31 -17.52
CA ARG A 382 30.29 11.49 -16.47
C ARG A 382 29.83 10.03 -16.47
N VAL A 383 28.61 9.75 -16.94
CA VAL A 383 28.09 8.37 -16.99
C VAL A 383 28.20 7.72 -18.38
N LYS A 384 28.51 8.51 -19.42
CA LYS A 384 28.62 8.08 -20.82
C LYS A 384 29.64 6.96 -21.01
N GLU A 385 30.80 7.04 -20.35
CA GLU A 385 31.87 6.04 -20.51
C GLU A 385 31.49 4.65 -20.01
N PHE A 386 30.54 4.56 -19.07
CA PHE A 386 30.01 3.30 -18.55
C PHE A 386 28.87 2.73 -19.39
N GLY A 387 28.42 3.47 -20.41
CA GLY A 387 27.29 3.07 -21.22
C GLY A 387 25.95 3.06 -20.48
N THR A 388 25.85 3.85 -19.40
CA THR A 388 24.65 4.02 -18.57
C THR A 388 23.52 4.64 -19.37
N GLU A 389 22.32 4.06 -19.31
CA GLU A 389 21.09 4.68 -19.81
C GLU A 389 20.48 5.58 -18.73
N VAL A 390 19.91 6.73 -19.10
CA VAL A 390 19.42 7.72 -18.12
C VAL A 390 17.91 7.89 -18.24
N VAL A 391 17.25 7.90 -17.08
CA VAL A 391 15.84 8.27 -16.93
C VAL A 391 15.75 9.57 -16.14
N LEU A 392 15.22 10.61 -16.76
CA LEU A 392 14.85 11.83 -16.04
C LEU A 392 13.45 11.69 -15.47
N ILE A 393 13.29 11.97 -14.19
CA ILE A 393 11.99 11.98 -13.54
C ILE A 393 11.63 13.44 -13.29
N THR A 394 10.50 13.91 -13.85
CA THR A 394 10.05 15.27 -13.55
C THR A 394 9.57 15.36 -12.10
N PRO A 395 9.85 16.46 -11.37
CA PRO A 395 9.42 16.59 -9.98
C PRO A 395 7.89 16.66 -9.90
N HIS A 396 7.34 16.17 -8.79
CA HIS A 396 5.91 16.35 -8.49
C HIS A 396 5.58 17.80 -8.08
N PHE A 397 4.30 18.04 -7.81
CA PHE A 397 3.83 19.36 -7.36
C PHE A 397 4.17 19.58 -5.89
N THR A 398 4.61 20.79 -5.57
CA THR A 398 4.88 21.25 -4.19
C THR A 398 3.78 22.21 -3.74
N ALA A 399 3.93 22.85 -2.58
CA ALA A 399 3.02 23.88 -2.12
C ALA A 399 2.79 24.92 -3.22
N MET A 400 1.52 25.29 -3.45
CA MET A 400 1.13 26.15 -4.58
C MET A 400 1.98 27.43 -4.70
N HIS A 401 2.31 28.05 -3.57
CA HIS A 401 3.07 29.29 -3.54
C HIS A 401 4.53 29.11 -3.98
N TRP A 402 5.12 27.91 -3.85
CA TRP A 402 6.44 27.58 -4.42
C TRP A 402 6.38 27.36 -5.93
N MET A 403 5.21 27.00 -6.44
CA MET A 403 4.99 26.77 -7.88
C MET A 403 4.48 28.02 -8.61
N GLY A 404 4.12 29.08 -7.89
CA GLY A 404 3.47 30.27 -8.47
C GLY A 404 2.06 30.00 -9.02
N MET A 405 1.40 28.93 -8.56
CA MET A 405 0.06 28.55 -8.99
C MET A 405 -1.01 29.43 -8.34
N LYS A 406 -2.06 29.74 -9.08
CA LYS A 406 -3.23 30.49 -8.59
C LYS A 406 -4.36 29.57 -8.15
N SER A 407 -4.40 28.36 -8.70
CA SER A 407 -5.38 27.32 -8.40
C SER A 407 -4.71 25.97 -8.22
N ILE A 408 -5.23 25.13 -7.31
CA ILE A 408 -4.82 23.73 -7.14
C ILE A 408 -5.10 22.83 -8.36
N ARG A 409 -5.68 23.40 -9.42
CA ARG A 409 -5.96 22.73 -10.71
C ARG A 409 -5.11 23.25 -11.86
N ASP A 410 -4.25 24.24 -11.62
CA ASP A 410 -3.34 24.73 -12.65
C ASP A 410 -2.38 23.61 -13.07
N GLY A 411 -1.96 23.61 -14.33
CA GLY A 411 -0.90 22.73 -14.82
C GLY A 411 0.49 23.18 -14.33
N ASP A 412 1.51 22.38 -14.63
CA ASP A 412 2.87 22.72 -14.22
C ASP A 412 3.50 23.76 -15.16
N GLY A 413 3.60 24.99 -14.66
CA GLY A 413 4.20 26.11 -15.38
C GLY A 413 5.71 26.23 -15.22
N ARG A 414 6.35 25.42 -14.35
CA ARG A 414 7.75 25.60 -13.94
C ARG A 414 8.70 25.45 -15.13
N GLU A 415 9.63 26.38 -15.24
CA GLU A 415 10.64 26.37 -16.30
C GLU A 415 11.55 25.15 -16.23
N TYR A 416 11.84 24.67 -15.01
CA TYR A 416 12.62 23.47 -14.78
C TYR A 416 11.99 22.22 -15.45
N VAL A 417 10.67 22.02 -15.33
CA VAL A 417 9.99 20.85 -15.93
C VAL A 417 10.04 20.90 -17.45
N LYS A 418 9.79 22.09 -18.03
CA LYS A 418 9.92 22.31 -19.49
C LYS A 418 11.35 22.05 -19.97
N SER A 419 12.33 22.51 -19.19
CA SER A 419 13.76 22.34 -19.48
C SER A 419 14.17 20.86 -19.42
N LEU A 420 13.70 20.10 -18.43
CA LEU A 420 13.94 18.64 -18.36
C LEU A 420 13.36 17.92 -19.57
N HIS A 421 12.13 18.24 -19.98
CA HIS A 421 11.53 17.65 -21.16
C HIS A 421 12.33 18.00 -22.43
N ARG A 422 12.67 19.27 -22.63
CA ARG A 422 13.47 19.72 -23.76
C ARG A 422 14.83 19.02 -23.81
N PHE A 423 15.51 18.94 -22.65
CA PHE A 423 16.80 18.29 -22.53
C PHE A 423 16.71 16.79 -22.86
N ALA A 424 15.66 16.11 -22.38
CA ALA A 424 15.43 14.71 -22.72
C ALA A 424 15.17 14.49 -24.22
N ASP A 425 14.42 15.39 -24.86
CA ASP A 425 14.15 15.33 -26.30
C ASP A 425 15.45 15.50 -27.11
N GLU A 426 16.26 16.52 -26.80
CA GLU A 426 17.53 16.84 -27.45
C GLU A 426 18.59 15.72 -27.27
N HIS A 427 18.61 15.07 -26.11
CA HIS A 427 19.55 13.99 -25.80
C HIS A 427 18.98 12.58 -25.95
N HIS A 428 17.73 12.46 -26.42
CA HIS A 428 17.04 11.18 -26.62
C HIS A 428 16.92 10.30 -25.37
N LEU A 429 16.78 10.91 -24.21
CA LEU A 429 16.70 10.23 -22.92
C LEU A 429 15.29 9.69 -22.64
N ALA A 430 15.19 8.75 -21.69
CA ALA A 430 13.90 8.36 -21.15
C ALA A 430 13.40 9.41 -20.15
N VAL A 431 12.09 9.64 -20.12
CA VAL A 431 11.41 10.51 -19.15
C VAL A 431 10.32 9.74 -18.45
N ALA A 432 10.29 9.81 -17.12
CA ALA A 432 9.13 9.46 -16.30
C ALA A 432 8.45 10.77 -15.85
N ASP A 433 7.27 11.06 -16.39
CA ASP A 433 6.65 12.40 -16.29
C ASP A 433 5.65 12.50 -15.13
N THR A 434 6.19 12.50 -13.90
CA THR A 434 5.41 12.60 -12.67
C THR A 434 4.71 13.95 -12.51
N SER A 435 5.29 15.04 -13.01
CA SER A 435 4.67 16.38 -12.99
C SER A 435 3.29 16.37 -13.67
N SER A 436 3.21 15.91 -14.93
CA SER A 436 1.94 15.81 -15.66
C SER A 436 0.97 14.85 -14.98
N ARG A 437 1.48 13.77 -14.36
CA ARG A 437 0.66 12.85 -13.57
C ARG A 437 0.00 13.54 -12.39
N TRP A 438 0.70 14.42 -11.68
CA TRP A 438 0.16 15.18 -10.55
C TRP A 438 -0.82 16.27 -11.01
N ALA A 439 -0.53 16.95 -12.12
CA ALA A 439 -1.43 17.92 -12.74
C ALA A 439 -2.80 17.29 -13.09
N HIS A 440 -2.84 15.99 -13.37
CA HIS A 440 -4.05 15.26 -13.73
C HIS A 440 -4.94 14.88 -12.53
N LEU A 441 -4.43 14.89 -11.29
CA LEU A 441 -5.17 14.35 -10.14
C LEU A 441 -6.53 15.03 -9.90
N TRP A 442 -6.67 16.31 -10.24
CA TRP A 442 -7.91 17.03 -9.96
C TRP A 442 -9.09 16.52 -10.79
N VAL A 443 -8.85 16.00 -11.99
CA VAL A 443 -9.90 15.41 -12.84
C VAL A 443 -10.21 13.95 -12.46
N GLU A 444 -9.37 13.34 -11.63
CA GLU A 444 -9.65 12.07 -10.93
C GLU A 444 -10.34 12.31 -9.58
N GLY A 445 -10.75 13.55 -9.32
CA GLY A 445 -11.41 13.95 -8.09
C GLY A 445 -10.48 14.17 -6.90
N LEU A 446 -9.17 14.34 -7.11
CA LEU A 446 -8.21 14.46 -6.02
C LEU A 446 -7.46 15.81 -6.04
N PRO A 447 -7.59 16.65 -5.00
CA PRO A 447 -6.72 17.80 -4.82
C PRO A 447 -5.29 17.35 -4.48
N TYR A 448 -4.32 17.69 -5.34
CA TYR A 448 -2.94 17.21 -5.19
C TYR A 448 -2.30 17.56 -3.84
N VAL A 449 -2.67 18.71 -3.25
CA VAL A 449 -2.16 19.17 -1.94
C VAL A 449 -2.45 18.17 -0.81
N THR A 450 -3.44 17.30 -0.98
CA THR A 450 -3.77 16.25 -0.01
C THR A 450 -2.87 15.03 -0.09
N LEU A 451 -1.93 15.00 -1.03
CA LEU A 451 -0.85 14.00 -1.11
C LEU A 451 0.43 14.52 -0.45
N LEU A 452 0.50 15.80 -0.02
CA LEU A 452 1.69 16.37 0.59
C LEU A 452 1.68 16.17 2.12
N ARG A 453 2.43 15.17 2.59
CA ARG A 453 2.45 14.77 4.01
C ARG A 453 3.00 15.87 4.91
N ASN A 454 4.02 16.59 4.48
CA ASN A 454 4.58 17.76 5.17
C ASN A 454 3.95 19.09 4.72
N THR A 455 2.93 19.06 3.85
CA THR A 455 2.27 20.23 3.25
C THR A 455 3.12 21.10 2.31
N LEU A 456 4.39 20.76 2.11
CA LEU A 456 5.34 21.51 1.28
C LEU A 456 5.73 20.73 0.03
N ASN A 457 6.45 19.62 0.18
CA ASN A 457 7.06 18.92 -0.94
C ASN A 457 7.25 17.42 -0.70
N HIS A 458 6.96 16.88 0.48
CA HIS A 458 7.09 15.44 0.71
C HIS A 458 5.77 14.72 0.44
N PRO A 459 5.73 13.79 -0.53
CA PRO A 459 4.53 13.02 -0.81
C PRO A 459 4.25 11.99 0.28
N ASP A 460 2.98 11.66 0.47
CA ASP A 460 2.55 10.45 1.20
C ASP A 460 2.72 9.19 0.35
N ASP A 461 2.30 8.04 0.88
CA ASP A 461 2.40 6.75 0.19
C ASP A 461 1.71 6.74 -1.19
N ARG A 462 0.63 7.52 -1.37
CA ARG A 462 -0.05 7.63 -2.67
C ARG A 462 0.81 8.41 -3.65
N GLY A 463 1.40 9.52 -3.22
CA GLY A 463 2.32 10.29 -4.05
C GLY A 463 3.57 9.51 -4.44
N HIS A 464 4.18 8.75 -3.52
CA HIS A 464 5.30 7.84 -3.84
C HIS A 464 4.88 6.79 -4.87
N ARG A 465 3.68 6.23 -4.76
CA ARG A 465 3.20 5.27 -5.76
C ARG A 465 3.12 5.86 -7.17
N LEU A 466 2.68 7.12 -7.32
CA LEU A 466 2.61 7.78 -8.63
C LEU A 466 3.97 7.89 -9.32
N PHE A 467 5.03 8.18 -8.56
CA PHE A 467 6.40 8.16 -9.07
C PHE A 467 6.78 6.79 -9.63
N ALA A 468 6.51 5.72 -8.86
CA ALA A 468 6.83 4.36 -9.27
C ALA A 468 6.03 3.94 -10.54
N GLU A 469 4.75 4.32 -10.62
CA GLU A 469 3.87 4.03 -11.75
C GLU A 469 4.28 4.75 -13.04
N GLU A 470 4.83 5.97 -12.97
CA GLU A 470 5.42 6.61 -14.15
C GLU A 470 6.80 6.01 -14.49
N LEU A 471 7.64 5.76 -13.49
CA LEU A 471 8.99 5.25 -13.71
C LEU A 471 8.98 3.86 -14.36
N ILE A 472 8.09 2.96 -13.95
CA ILE A 472 8.03 1.60 -14.51
C ILE A 472 7.69 1.60 -16.01
N LYS A 473 6.94 2.59 -16.51
CA LYS A 473 6.60 2.71 -17.93
C LYS A 473 7.83 2.91 -18.82
N CYS A 474 8.90 3.54 -18.30
CA CYS A 474 10.17 3.69 -19.02
C CYS A 474 10.85 2.35 -19.32
N PHE A 475 10.59 1.36 -18.48
CA PHE A 475 11.08 -0.01 -18.62
C PHE A 475 10.12 -0.85 -19.45
N GLU A 476 9.41 -0.29 -20.42
CA GLU A 476 8.53 -1.02 -21.33
C GLU A 476 9.01 -0.83 -22.78
N PRO A 477 8.84 -1.82 -23.68
CA PRO A 477 9.19 -1.66 -25.08
C PRO A 477 8.34 -0.57 -25.77
N SER A 478 8.87 0.00 -26.85
CA SER A 478 8.15 1.01 -27.65
C SER A 478 6.86 0.43 -28.24
N ALA A 479 5.86 1.27 -28.49
CA ALA A 479 4.61 0.85 -29.14
C ALA A 479 4.87 0.24 -30.54
N SER A 480 5.88 0.72 -31.27
CA SER A 480 6.29 0.18 -32.58
C SER A 480 7.00 -1.18 -32.52
N ASP A 481 7.71 -1.48 -31.43
CA ASP A 481 8.33 -2.80 -31.22
C ASP A 481 7.29 -3.84 -30.82
N GLN A 482 6.23 -3.42 -30.13
CA GLN A 482 5.05 -4.26 -29.88
C GLN A 482 4.35 -4.64 -31.20
N SER A 483 4.29 -3.73 -32.18
CA SER A 483 3.72 -4.04 -33.51
C SER A 483 4.62 -4.90 -34.41
N ARG A 484 5.95 -4.76 -34.33
CA ARG A 484 6.90 -5.59 -35.12
C ARG A 484 7.05 -7.01 -34.59
N ALA A 485 7.00 -7.20 -33.27
CA ALA A 485 6.92 -8.54 -32.67
C ALA A 485 5.64 -9.29 -33.10
N GLY A 486 4.59 -8.57 -33.52
CA GLY A 486 3.35 -9.13 -34.04
C GLY A 486 3.40 -9.57 -35.52
N ALA A 487 4.43 -9.23 -36.29
CA ALA A 487 4.45 -9.45 -37.74
C ALA A 487 5.01 -10.83 -38.20
N SER A 488 5.60 -11.62 -37.29
CA SER A 488 6.16 -12.95 -37.63
C SER A 488 5.26 -14.14 -37.25
N GLN A 489 4.04 -13.90 -36.77
CA GLN A 489 3.01 -14.93 -36.61
C GLN A 489 1.65 -14.38 -37.03
N SER A 490 1.42 -14.26 -38.34
CA SER A 490 0.08 -14.07 -38.91
C SER A 490 -0.53 -15.42 -39.30
N ALA A 491 -0.96 -16.14 -38.28
CA ALA A 491 -2.22 -16.87 -38.36
C ALA A 491 -3.11 -16.22 -37.30
N ALA A 492 -4.26 -15.70 -37.70
CA ALA A 492 -5.17 -15.00 -36.82
C ALA A 492 -5.49 -15.87 -35.60
N VAL A 493 -4.93 -15.51 -34.44
CA VAL A 493 -5.41 -15.98 -33.15
C VAL A 493 -5.90 -14.73 -32.45
N SER A 494 -7.23 -14.56 -32.49
CA SER A 494 -7.96 -13.75 -31.54
C SER A 494 -7.33 -13.95 -30.17
N ALA A 495 -6.91 -12.86 -29.55
CA ALA A 495 -6.64 -12.89 -28.14
C ALA A 495 -7.94 -13.46 -27.44
N PRO A 496 -7.93 -14.58 -26.67
CA PRO A 496 -9.02 -15.12 -25.82
C PRO A 496 -9.28 -14.44 -24.46
N ALA A 497 -10.55 -14.18 -24.11
CA ALA A 497 -10.98 -13.46 -22.89
C ALA A 497 -10.17 -13.91 -21.68
N THR A 498 -9.78 -13.01 -20.77
CA THR A 498 -9.21 -13.44 -19.49
C THR A 498 -10.29 -14.25 -18.79
N LYS A 499 -10.28 -15.56 -19.04
CA LYS A 499 -11.21 -16.54 -18.52
C LYS A 499 -11.01 -16.52 -17.02
N LYS A 500 -11.92 -15.83 -16.33
CA LYS A 500 -11.94 -15.77 -14.88
C LYS A 500 -11.84 -17.18 -14.36
N VAL A 501 -11.00 -17.36 -13.37
CA VAL A 501 -10.93 -18.64 -12.68
C VAL A 501 -12.29 -18.88 -12.02
N ARG A 502 -12.96 -19.95 -12.42
CA ARG A 502 -14.27 -20.31 -11.87
C ARG A 502 -14.09 -21.02 -10.54
N VAL A 503 -14.47 -20.36 -9.45
CA VAL A 503 -14.30 -20.85 -8.08
C VAL A 503 -15.65 -21.15 -7.44
N GLY A 504 -15.81 -22.35 -6.91
CA GLY A 504 -16.89 -22.66 -5.97
C GLY A 504 -16.46 -22.34 -4.54
N VAL A 505 -17.35 -21.85 -3.69
CA VAL A 505 -17.10 -21.70 -2.25
C VAL A 505 -17.85 -22.79 -1.51
N VAL A 506 -17.16 -23.55 -0.67
CA VAL A 506 -17.72 -24.69 0.06
C VAL A 506 -17.63 -24.42 1.56
N GLY A 507 -18.77 -24.34 2.23
CA GLY A 507 -18.90 -23.94 3.62
C GLY A 507 -18.89 -22.42 3.81
N LEU A 508 -19.73 -21.93 4.72
CA LEU A 508 -19.82 -20.53 5.13
C LEU A 508 -19.66 -20.38 6.66
N VAL A 509 -19.05 -21.38 7.29
CA VAL A 509 -19.03 -21.56 8.75
C VAL A 509 -17.69 -21.17 9.37
N HIS A 510 -16.63 -21.07 8.55
CA HIS A 510 -15.34 -20.58 8.99
C HIS A 510 -15.30 -19.05 8.85
N GLY A 511 -14.94 -18.33 9.92
CA GLY A 511 -14.97 -16.86 9.94
C GLY A 511 -14.14 -16.15 8.85
N HIS A 512 -13.17 -16.85 8.27
CA HIS A 512 -12.30 -16.37 7.19
C HIS A 512 -13.03 -16.16 5.85
N VAL A 513 -14.16 -16.84 5.66
CA VAL A 513 -14.98 -16.75 4.43
C VAL A 513 -15.49 -15.33 4.19
N TYR A 514 -15.72 -14.56 5.26
CA TYR A 514 -16.22 -13.20 5.17
C TYR A 514 -15.23 -12.28 4.45
N GLY A 515 -13.97 -12.26 4.91
CA GLY A 515 -12.92 -11.49 4.25
C GLY A 515 -12.64 -11.98 2.83
N PHE A 516 -12.69 -13.30 2.62
CA PHE A 516 -12.52 -13.87 1.28
C PHE A 516 -13.60 -13.41 0.30
N LEU A 517 -14.88 -13.50 0.67
CA LEU A 517 -15.98 -13.08 -0.18
C LEU A 517 -15.96 -11.57 -0.45
N GLU A 518 -15.60 -10.75 0.55
CA GLU A 518 -15.41 -9.31 0.33
C GLU A 518 -14.30 -9.01 -0.68
N ASP A 519 -13.17 -9.73 -0.61
CA ASP A 519 -12.04 -9.51 -1.49
C ASP A 519 -12.31 -10.02 -2.90
N VAL A 520 -12.87 -11.23 -3.03
CA VAL A 520 -13.03 -11.91 -4.32
C VAL A 520 -14.03 -11.20 -5.24
N VAL A 521 -15.09 -10.58 -4.69
CA VAL A 521 -16.05 -9.81 -5.50
C VAL A 521 -15.46 -8.54 -6.10
N ARG A 522 -14.34 -8.05 -5.54
CA ARG A 522 -13.59 -6.88 -6.07
C ARG A 522 -12.55 -7.26 -7.12
N ARG A 523 -12.34 -8.56 -7.37
CA ARG A 523 -11.32 -9.05 -8.31
C ARG A 523 -11.90 -9.30 -9.70
N ASN A 524 -11.07 -9.12 -10.72
CA ASN A 524 -11.43 -9.37 -12.12
C ASN A 524 -10.89 -10.69 -12.68
N ASP A 525 -10.08 -11.42 -11.90
CA ASP A 525 -9.41 -12.67 -12.29
C ASP A 525 -10.07 -13.94 -11.71
N ILE A 526 -11.03 -13.80 -10.80
CA ILE A 526 -11.80 -14.89 -10.19
C ILE A 526 -13.30 -14.64 -10.41
N GLU A 527 -14.05 -15.70 -10.69
CA GLU A 527 -15.51 -15.71 -10.77
C GLU A 527 -16.05 -16.73 -9.76
N ILE A 528 -16.91 -16.28 -8.84
CA ILE A 528 -17.63 -17.21 -7.96
C ILE A 528 -18.79 -17.82 -8.74
N VAL A 529 -18.84 -19.15 -8.81
CA VAL A 529 -19.81 -19.88 -9.65
C VAL A 529 -20.78 -20.75 -8.87
N GLY A 530 -20.56 -20.88 -7.55
CA GLY A 530 -21.44 -21.62 -6.66
C GLY A 530 -21.04 -21.44 -5.20
N LEU A 531 -22.04 -21.42 -4.32
CA LEU A 531 -21.91 -21.52 -2.87
C LEU A 531 -22.53 -22.84 -2.43
N ALA A 532 -21.77 -23.71 -1.78
CA ALA A 532 -22.26 -24.94 -1.18
C ALA A 532 -22.30 -24.81 0.34
N GLU A 533 -23.50 -24.68 0.93
CA GLU A 533 -23.70 -24.59 2.38
C GLU A 533 -25.07 -25.19 2.76
N PRO A 534 -25.13 -26.24 3.60
CA PRO A 534 -26.39 -26.89 3.96
C PRO A 534 -27.40 -25.97 4.65
N ARG A 535 -26.91 -24.99 5.43
CA ARG A 535 -27.72 -24.03 6.18
C ARG A 535 -28.19 -22.88 5.31
N GLU A 536 -29.47 -22.90 4.94
CA GLU A 536 -30.07 -21.88 4.08
C GLU A 536 -29.97 -20.47 4.67
N GLU A 537 -30.04 -20.34 5.99
CA GLU A 537 -29.89 -19.05 6.66
C GLU A 537 -28.50 -18.44 6.44
N LEU A 538 -27.45 -19.26 6.32
CA LEU A 538 -26.10 -18.79 6.02
C LEU A 538 -25.94 -18.40 4.55
N LEU A 539 -26.57 -19.15 3.62
CA LEU A 539 -26.64 -18.76 2.21
C LEU A 539 -27.33 -17.40 2.03
N ARG A 540 -28.47 -17.20 2.69
CA ARG A 540 -29.18 -15.91 2.68
C ARG A 540 -28.33 -14.80 3.30
N ARG A 541 -27.70 -15.06 4.45
CA ARG A 541 -26.87 -14.07 5.16
C ARG A 541 -25.65 -13.66 4.35
N TYR A 542 -24.86 -14.61 3.86
CA TYR A 542 -23.59 -14.34 3.20
C TYR A 542 -23.75 -14.16 1.69
N GLY A 543 -24.46 -15.06 1.01
CA GLY A 543 -24.77 -14.91 -0.42
C GLY A 543 -25.54 -13.62 -0.70
N GLY A 544 -26.54 -13.31 0.12
CA GLY A 544 -27.30 -12.05 0.03
C GLY A 544 -26.44 -10.81 0.29
N ARG A 545 -25.60 -10.83 1.33
CA ARG A 545 -24.69 -9.72 1.66
C ARG A 545 -23.72 -9.39 0.52
N HIS A 546 -23.27 -10.41 -0.23
CA HIS A 546 -22.33 -10.26 -1.35
C HIS A 546 -23.02 -10.23 -2.73
N ARG A 547 -24.36 -10.10 -2.77
CA ARG A 547 -25.19 -10.03 -3.98
C ARG A 547 -24.95 -11.19 -4.96
N LEU A 548 -24.63 -12.37 -4.44
CA LEU A 548 -24.51 -13.59 -5.22
C LEU A 548 -25.92 -14.12 -5.48
N PRO A 549 -26.32 -14.34 -6.74
CA PRO A 549 -27.69 -14.72 -7.08
C PRO A 549 -28.05 -16.08 -6.45
N GLU A 550 -29.31 -16.24 -6.05
CA GLU A 550 -29.81 -17.49 -5.44
C GLU A 550 -29.61 -18.71 -6.36
N SER A 551 -29.55 -18.50 -7.67
CA SER A 551 -29.21 -19.56 -8.64
C SER A 551 -27.82 -20.17 -8.46
N MET A 552 -26.93 -19.50 -7.71
CA MET A 552 -25.60 -20.01 -7.34
C MET A 552 -25.60 -20.68 -5.96
N TRP A 553 -26.73 -20.75 -5.26
CA TRP A 553 -26.80 -21.30 -3.90
C TRP A 553 -27.20 -22.76 -3.95
N PHE A 554 -26.42 -23.59 -3.28
CA PHE A 554 -26.60 -25.02 -3.22
C PHE A 554 -26.50 -25.48 -1.77
N GLN A 555 -27.47 -26.27 -1.32
CA GLN A 555 -27.39 -26.91 0.01
C GLN A 555 -26.62 -28.24 -0.03
N ASP A 556 -26.29 -28.72 -1.22
CA ASP A 556 -25.59 -29.98 -1.45
C ASP A 556 -24.29 -29.74 -2.26
N LEU A 557 -23.19 -30.30 -1.77
CA LEU A 557 -21.86 -30.14 -2.36
C LEU A 557 -21.79 -30.77 -3.75
N ASP A 558 -22.19 -32.05 -3.88
CA ASP A 558 -22.09 -32.77 -5.14
C ASP A 558 -22.91 -32.08 -6.23
N ARG A 559 -24.13 -31.65 -5.91
CA ARG A 559 -24.97 -30.86 -6.82
C ARG A 559 -24.29 -29.56 -7.27
N MET A 560 -23.62 -28.83 -6.36
CA MET A 560 -22.86 -27.64 -6.73
C MET A 560 -21.70 -27.99 -7.68
N LEU A 561 -20.92 -29.01 -7.34
CA LEU A 561 -19.79 -29.44 -8.17
C LEU A 561 -20.24 -29.90 -9.57
N ASP A 562 -21.35 -30.62 -9.67
CA ASP A 562 -21.86 -31.17 -10.93
C ASP A 562 -22.57 -30.13 -11.80
N THR A 563 -23.27 -29.18 -11.16
CA THR A 563 -24.00 -28.10 -11.84
C THR A 563 -23.06 -26.95 -12.21
N ALA A 564 -22.31 -26.43 -11.25
CA ALA A 564 -21.45 -25.27 -11.45
C ALA A 564 -20.10 -25.66 -12.07
N ARG A 565 -19.63 -26.91 -11.93
CA ARG A 565 -18.36 -27.41 -12.50
C ARG A 565 -17.18 -26.44 -12.31
N PRO A 566 -16.88 -26.00 -11.08
CA PRO A 566 -15.81 -25.04 -10.83
C PRO A 566 -14.45 -25.63 -11.21
N GLN A 567 -13.47 -24.78 -11.53
CA GLN A 567 -12.07 -25.20 -11.75
C GLN A 567 -11.36 -25.45 -10.43
N ALA A 568 -11.73 -24.68 -9.40
CA ALA A 568 -11.23 -24.86 -8.04
C ALA A 568 -12.34 -24.57 -7.02
N VAL A 569 -12.21 -25.10 -5.81
CA VAL A 569 -13.04 -24.71 -4.68
C VAL A 569 -12.22 -24.04 -3.58
N ALA A 570 -12.83 -23.05 -2.93
CA ALA A 570 -12.35 -22.43 -1.70
C ALA A 570 -13.16 -22.98 -0.52
N VAL A 571 -12.51 -23.71 0.39
CA VAL A 571 -13.16 -24.48 1.45
C VAL A 571 -13.05 -23.76 2.79
N PHE A 572 -14.21 -23.41 3.34
CA PHE A 572 -14.44 -22.72 4.61
C PHE A 572 -15.46 -23.47 5.47
N THR A 573 -15.42 -24.81 5.41
CA THR A 573 -16.14 -25.72 6.31
C THR A 573 -15.45 -25.77 7.69
N ASP A 574 -15.91 -26.64 8.58
CA ASP A 574 -15.04 -27.10 9.66
C ASP A 574 -13.93 -28.03 9.13
N THR A 575 -12.91 -28.25 9.95
CA THR A 575 -11.70 -29.01 9.57
C THR A 575 -11.99 -30.49 9.27
N LEU A 576 -12.97 -31.09 9.95
CA LEU A 576 -13.33 -32.50 9.76
C LEU A 576 -13.85 -32.73 8.34
N GLU A 577 -14.65 -31.80 7.82
CA GLU A 577 -15.26 -31.88 6.50
C GLU A 577 -14.27 -31.68 5.33
N HIS A 578 -13.05 -31.18 5.57
CA HIS A 578 -12.04 -30.98 4.52
C HIS A 578 -11.80 -32.26 3.69
N ARG A 579 -11.73 -33.42 4.34
CA ARG A 579 -11.54 -34.73 3.68
C ARG A 579 -12.64 -34.98 2.65
N LYS A 580 -13.90 -34.84 3.07
CA LYS A 580 -15.07 -35.08 2.23
C LYS A 580 -15.06 -34.17 1.00
N VAL A 581 -14.69 -32.90 1.17
CA VAL A 581 -14.61 -31.96 0.05
C VAL A 581 -13.55 -32.37 -0.95
N VAL A 582 -12.36 -32.77 -0.49
CA VAL A 582 -11.30 -33.25 -1.40
C VAL A 582 -11.72 -34.53 -2.10
N GLU A 583 -12.26 -35.52 -1.38
CA GLU A 583 -12.73 -36.78 -1.96
C GLU A 583 -13.85 -36.57 -2.99
N ALA A 584 -14.71 -35.55 -2.83
CA ALA A 584 -15.72 -35.18 -3.82
C ALA A 584 -15.13 -34.45 -5.04
N CYS A 585 -14.11 -33.62 -4.84
CA CYS A 585 -13.48 -32.82 -5.91
C CYS A 585 -12.51 -33.65 -6.77
N ALA A 586 -11.77 -34.58 -6.17
CA ALA A 586 -10.75 -35.38 -6.84
C ALA A 586 -11.23 -36.14 -8.09
N PRO A 587 -12.33 -36.93 -8.05
CA PRO A 587 -12.83 -37.64 -9.23
C PRO A 587 -13.33 -36.70 -10.32
N ARG A 588 -13.62 -35.43 -9.98
CA ARG A 588 -14.08 -34.39 -10.90
C ARG A 588 -12.94 -33.54 -11.45
N GLY A 589 -11.70 -33.78 -11.02
CA GLY A 589 -10.53 -32.98 -11.43
C GLY A 589 -10.57 -31.53 -10.93
N ILE A 590 -11.33 -31.26 -9.86
CA ILE A 590 -11.53 -29.92 -9.31
C ILE A 590 -10.46 -29.66 -8.25
N HIS A 591 -9.74 -28.56 -8.40
CA HIS A 591 -8.69 -28.20 -7.47
C HIS A 591 -9.23 -27.69 -6.13
N VAL A 592 -8.47 -27.85 -5.04
CA VAL A 592 -8.94 -27.47 -3.70
C VAL A 592 -7.96 -26.53 -3.02
N MET A 593 -8.46 -25.36 -2.60
CA MET A 593 -7.83 -24.53 -1.58
C MET A 593 -8.70 -24.60 -0.32
N MET A 594 -8.11 -24.92 0.82
CA MET A 594 -8.82 -25.04 2.09
C MET A 594 -8.18 -24.20 3.18
N GLU A 595 -8.97 -23.82 4.17
CA GLU A 595 -8.45 -23.23 5.40
C GLU A 595 -7.55 -24.21 6.18
N LYS A 596 -6.73 -23.63 7.05
CA LYS A 596 -5.91 -24.39 7.99
C LYS A 596 -6.76 -24.82 9.20
N PRO A 597 -6.38 -25.91 9.90
CA PRO A 597 -5.35 -26.89 9.53
C PRO A 597 -5.83 -27.86 8.44
N LEU A 598 -4.92 -28.66 7.86
CA LEU A 598 -5.23 -29.59 6.77
C LEU A 598 -6.36 -30.58 7.13
N ALA A 599 -6.28 -31.17 8.32
CA ALA A 599 -7.17 -32.23 8.78
C ALA A 599 -7.14 -32.38 10.30
N THR A 600 -8.14 -33.04 10.86
CA THR A 600 -8.25 -33.34 12.30
C THR A 600 -7.47 -34.59 12.74
N SER A 601 -7.08 -35.45 11.79
CA SER A 601 -6.34 -36.68 12.08
C SER A 601 -5.34 -37.03 10.96
N MET A 602 -4.35 -37.86 11.29
CA MET A 602 -3.41 -38.39 10.29
C MET A 602 -4.10 -39.29 9.25
N GLU A 603 -5.13 -40.04 9.65
CA GLU A 603 -5.94 -40.83 8.73
C GLU A 603 -6.58 -39.91 7.67
N HIS A 604 -7.20 -38.81 8.11
CA HIS A 604 -7.82 -37.84 7.21
C HIS A 604 -6.80 -37.14 6.32
N ALA A 605 -5.65 -36.74 6.86
CA ALA A 605 -4.56 -36.15 6.07
C ALA A 605 -4.05 -37.11 4.98
N ARG A 606 -3.94 -38.41 5.28
CA ARG A 606 -3.55 -39.45 4.31
C ARG A 606 -4.62 -39.73 3.28
N ALA A 607 -5.89 -39.72 3.68
CA ALA A 607 -7.01 -39.84 2.76
C ALA A 607 -7.05 -38.66 1.78
N ILE A 608 -6.85 -37.43 2.26
CA ILE A 608 -6.71 -36.23 1.42
C ILE A 608 -5.53 -36.36 0.45
N GLU A 609 -4.35 -36.76 0.93
CA GLU A 609 -3.19 -36.98 0.06
C GLU A 609 -3.47 -38.03 -1.02
N LYS A 610 -4.08 -39.16 -0.65
CA LYS A 610 -4.45 -40.24 -1.57
C LYS A 610 -5.42 -39.73 -2.63
N ALA A 611 -6.53 -39.12 -2.21
CA ALA A 611 -7.55 -38.59 -3.12
C ALA A 611 -6.95 -37.55 -4.08
N ALA A 612 -6.13 -36.62 -3.56
CA ALA A 612 -5.48 -35.61 -4.37
C ALA A 612 -4.56 -36.21 -5.46
N ARG A 613 -3.77 -37.24 -5.10
CA ARG A 613 -2.89 -37.95 -6.04
C ARG A 613 -3.69 -38.73 -7.08
N GLU A 614 -4.73 -39.45 -6.67
CA GLU A 614 -5.58 -40.25 -7.56
C GLU A 614 -6.36 -39.37 -8.55
N GLY A 615 -6.94 -38.27 -8.05
CA GLY A 615 -7.65 -37.27 -8.86
C GLY A 615 -6.73 -36.34 -9.66
N LYS A 616 -5.41 -36.40 -9.43
CA LYS A 616 -4.41 -35.49 -10.02
C LYS A 616 -4.75 -34.01 -9.80
N ILE A 617 -5.28 -33.69 -8.62
CA ILE A 617 -5.63 -32.32 -8.23
C ILE A 617 -4.59 -31.76 -7.26
N HIS A 618 -4.29 -30.47 -7.37
CA HIS A 618 -3.62 -29.77 -6.28
C HIS A 618 -4.56 -29.51 -5.11
N VAL A 619 -4.00 -29.68 -3.90
CA VAL A 619 -4.60 -29.27 -2.64
C VAL A 619 -3.65 -28.28 -1.98
N ILE A 620 -4.12 -27.06 -1.67
CA ILE A 620 -3.38 -26.06 -0.90
C ILE A 620 -4.12 -25.74 0.38
N VAL A 621 -3.36 -25.66 1.47
CA VAL A 621 -3.83 -25.19 2.77
C VAL A 621 -3.45 -23.72 2.93
N ASN A 622 -4.39 -22.90 3.40
CA ASN A 622 -4.23 -21.45 3.57
C ASN A 622 -3.36 -21.10 4.81
N TYR A 623 -2.08 -21.44 4.78
CA TYR A 623 -1.11 -21.04 5.82
C TYR A 623 -0.60 -19.61 5.59
N GLU A 624 -1.39 -18.62 5.99
CA GLU A 624 -1.11 -17.23 5.66
C GLU A 624 0.25 -16.70 6.16
N THR A 625 0.76 -17.21 7.29
CA THR A 625 2.01 -16.77 7.92
C THR A 625 3.23 -17.09 7.05
N THR A 626 3.21 -18.20 6.31
CA THR A 626 4.27 -18.54 5.33
C THR A 626 4.41 -17.48 4.25
N TRP A 627 3.31 -16.82 3.89
CA TRP A 627 3.32 -15.82 2.83
C TRP A 627 3.70 -14.43 3.34
N TYR A 628 3.96 -14.26 4.64
CA TYR A 628 4.36 -12.97 5.21
C TYR A 628 5.69 -12.51 4.62
N PRO A 629 5.86 -11.23 4.24
CA PRO A 629 7.12 -10.76 3.67
C PRO A 629 8.31 -10.99 4.60
N ASN A 630 8.08 -10.91 5.91
CA ASN A 630 9.11 -11.24 6.91
C ASN A 630 9.50 -12.73 6.90
N THR A 631 8.60 -13.64 6.56
CA THR A 631 8.82 -15.08 6.59
C THR A 631 9.46 -15.54 5.29
N GLU A 632 9.04 -14.95 4.17
CA GLU A 632 9.76 -15.07 2.90
C GLU A 632 11.20 -14.54 3.05
N ALA A 633 11.39 -13.37 3.66
CA ALA A 633 12.72 -12.83 3.93
C ALA A 633 13.54 -13.74 4.85
N ALA A 634 12.93 -14.33 5.89
CA ALA A 634 13.59 -15.32 6.73
C ALA A 634 14.04 -16.54 5.90
N TYR A 635 13.19 -17.08 5.03
CA TYR A 635 13.56 -18.20 4.17
C TYR A 635 14.73 -17.87 3.24
N GLN A 636 14.70 -16.69 2.62
CA GLN A 636 15.79 -16.25 1.74
C GLN A 636 17.09 -16.01 2.51
N LEU A 637 17.06 -15.20 3.56
CA LEU A 637 18.27 -14.77 4.28
C LEU A 637 18.84 -15.88 5.17
N VAL A 638 17.97 -16.61 5.89
CA VAL A 638 18.38 -17.65 6.83
C VAL A 638 18.56 -18.98 6.12
N SER A 639 17.50 -19.51 5.50
CA SER A 639 17.51 -20.89 4.97
C SER A 639 18.27 -21.01 3.64
N LYS A 640 18.20 -20.02 2.74
CA LYS A 640 18.88 -20.07 1.43
C LYS A 640 20.30 -19.48 1.47
N GLN A 641 20.47 -18.32 2.10
CA GLN A 641 21.74 -17.59 2.09
C GLN A 641 22.62 -17.88 3.31
N GLY A 642 22.09 -18.50 4.38
CA GLY A 642 22.87 -18.85 5.56
C GLY A 642 23.40 -17.64 6.35
N ARG A 643 22.72 -16.48 6.29
CA ARG A 643 23.19 -15.21 6.88
C ARG A 643 23.42 -15.24 8.39
N ILE A 644 22.83 -16.20 9.09
CA ILE A 644 23.01 -16.42 10.53
C ILE A 644 23.64 -17.78 10.84
N GLY A 645 24.27 -18.43 9.85
CA GLY A 645 24.77 -19.80 9.96
C GLY A 645 23.64 -20.83 10.05
N SER A 646 23.97 -22.05 10.51
CA SER A 646 22.98 -23.12 10.64
C SER A 646 21.94 -22.77 11.71
N ILE A 647 20.65 -22.99 11.44
CA ILE A 647 19.57 -22.77 12.42
C ILE A 647 19.80 -23.70 13.63
N ARG A 648 19.77 -23.11 14.83
CA ARG A 648 19.90 -23.79 16.12
C ARG A 648 18.62 -23.76 16.94
N LYS A 649 17.81 -22.70 16.80
CA LYS A 649 16.52 -22.62 17.48
C LYS A 649 15.51 -21.81 16.68
N ILE A 650 14.25 -22.23 16.73
CA ILE A 650 13.10 -21.43 16.27
C ILE A 650 12.12 -21.33 17.45
N VAL A 651 11.57 -20.15 17.70
CA VAL A 651 10.45 -19.94 18.63
C VAL A 651 9.32 -19.28 17.85
N ALA A 652 8.21 -19.97 17.65
CA ALA A 652 7.03 -19.44 16.97
C ALA A 652 5.96 -19.05 17.98
N HIS A 653 5.40 -17.85 17.83
CA HIS A 653 4.37 -17.29 18.70
C HIS A 653 3.11 -16.98 17.89
N ASP A 654 2.07 -17.79 18.06
CA ASP A 654 0.81 -17.62 17.37
C ASP A 654 -0.36 -17.70 18.37
N GLY A 655 -1.10 -16.61 18.53
CA GLY A 655 -2.21 -16.59 19.48
C GLY A 655 -2.95 -15.26 19.59
N HIS A 656 -4.02 -15.25 20.37
CA HIS A 656 -4.86 -14.08 20.66
C HIS A 656 -5.69 -14.27 21.94
N GLN A 657 -6.59 -13.33 22.23
CA GLN A 657 -7.45 -13.27 23.43
C GLN A 657 -8.45 -14.40 23.60
N GLY A 658 -8.76 -15.10 22.50
CA GLY A 658 -9.74 -16.17 22.45
C GLY A 658 -10.84 -15.86 21.44
N PRO A 659 -11.36 -16.87 20.72
CA PRO A 659 -12.37 -16.66 19.67
C PRO A 659 -13.62 -15.88 20.12
N LYS A 660 -14.09 -16.10 21.37
CA LYS A 660 -15.22 -15.36 21.96
C LYS A 660 -14.89 -13.89 22.18
N GLU A 661 -13.73 -13.61 22.77
CA GLU A 661 -13.27 -12.27 23.13
C GLU A 661 -13.03 -11.38 21.91
N ILE A 662 -12.63 -11.98 20.78
CA ILE A 662 -12.47 -11.25 19.51
C ILE A 662 -13.78 -11.18 18.69
N GLY A 663 -14.91 -11.62 19.25
CA GLY A 663 -16.23 -11.47 18.65
C GLY A 663 -16.49 -12.37 17.44
N MET A 664 -15.98 -13.61 17.43
CA MET A 664 -16.23 -14.53 16.32
C MET A 664 -17.71 -14.92 16.21
N PRO A 665 -18.23 -15.09 14.96
CA PRO A 665 -19.60 -15.54 14.74
C PRO A 665 -19.91 -16.88 15.42
N ARG A 666 -21.16 -17.06 15.84
CA ARG A 666 -21.62 -18.25 16.56
C ARG A 666 -21.32 -19.53 15.77
N GLU A 667 -21.60 -19.53 14.48
CA GLU A 667 -21.39 -20.66 13.58
C GLU A 667 -19.92 -21.09 13.48
N PHE A 668 -18.97 -20.17 13.70
CA PHE A 668 -17.54 -20.45 13.73
C PHE A 668 -17.13 -21.01 15.11
N MET A 669 -17.65 -20.40 16.19
CA MET A 669 -17.40 -20.85 17.57
C MET A 669 -17.86 -22.30 17.82
N GLU A 670 -19.01 -22.68 17.25
CA GLU A 670 -19.65 -23.99 17.45
C GLU A 670 -18.77 -25.17 17.05
N TRP A 671 -17.96 -25.04 16.00
CA TRP A 671 -17.07 -26.12 15.56
C TRP A 671 -15.64 -25.93 16.02
N LEU A 672 -15.15 -24.68 16.15
CA LEU A 672 -13.78 -24.39 16.55
C LEU A 672 -13.49 -24.89 17.98
N THR A 673 -14.50 -24.86 18.84
CA THR A 673 -14.42 -25.37 20.24
C THR A 673 -14.89 -26.82 20.38
N ASP A 674 -15.16 -27.52 19.28
CA ASP A 674 -15.48 -28.94 19.27
C ASP A 674 -14.22 -29.78 18.99
N PRO A 675 -13.81 -30.68 19.91
CA PRO A 675 -12.57 -31.43 19.79
C PRO A 675 -12.57 -32.43 18.62
N VAL A 676 -13.72 -32.81 18.09
CA VAL A 676 -13.82 -33.72 16.94
C VAL A 676 -13.80 -32.94 15.63
N ARG A 677 -14.56 -31.85 15.55
CA ARG A 677 -14.69 -31.04 14.33
C ARG A 677 -13.45 -30.21 14.01
N ASN A 678 -12.76 -29.69 15.03
CA ASN A 678 -11.50 -28.95 14.88
C ASN A 678 -10.25 -29.83 15.12
N GLY A 679 -10.37 -30.91 15.90
CA GLY A 679 -9.27 -31.78 16.33
C GLY A 679 -8.62 -31.39 17.67
N GLY A 680 -8.82 -30.14 18.12
CA GLY A 680 -8.30 -29.60 19.37
C GLY A 680 -8.71 -28.14 19.54
N GLY A 681 -8.05 -27.41 20.44
CA GLY A 681 -8.27 -25.96 20.60
C GLY A 681 -7.10 -25.16 20.04
N ALA A 682 -6.48 -24.33 20.88
CA ALA A 682 -5.36 -23.47 20.48
C ALA A 682 -4.20 -24.26 19.82
N LEU A 683 -3.92 -25.47 20.30
CA LEU A 683 -2.92 -26.39 19.74
C LEU A 683 -3.12 -26.63 18.25
N PHE A 684 -4.35 -26.92 17.82
CA PHE A 684 -4.67 -27.19 16.42
C PHE A 684 -4.82 -25.90 15.62
N ASP A 685 -5.46 -24.88 16.21
CA ASP A 685 -5.76 -23.62 15.56
C ASP A 685 -4.51 -22.79 15.23
N PHE A 686 -3.56 -22.73 16.18
CA PHE A 686 -2.34 -21.94 16.07
C PHE A 686 -1.06 -22.76 16.01
N GLY A 687 -0.99 -23.93 16.67
CA GLY A 687 0.22 -24.77 16.65
C GLY A 687 0.59 -25.26 15.24
N CYS A 688 -0.40 -25.36 14.34
CA CYS A 688 -0.15 -25.71 12.95
C CYS A 688 0.71 -24.67 12.20
N TYR A 689 0.65 -23.38 12.57
CA TYR A 689 1.49 -22.35 11.94
C TYR A 689 2.96 -22.58 12.26
N GLY A 690 3.31 -22.74 13.54
CA GLY A 690 4.68 -23.03 13.95
C GLY A 690 5.24 -24.32 13.33
N ALA A 691 4.42 -25.37 13.23
CA ALA A 691 4.83 -26.63 12.59
C ALA A 691 5.11 -26.45 11.08
N ASN A 692 4.25 -25.69 10.40
CA ASN A 692 4.41 -25.37 8.98
C ASN A 692 5.62 -24.44 8.73
N LEU A 693 5.82 -23.41 9.56
CA LEU A 693 6.99 -22.53 9.49
C LEU A 693 8.30 -23.30 9.71
N ALA A 694 8.34 -24.19 10.71
CA ALA A 694 9.48 -25.06 10.94
C ALA A 694 9.77 -25.96 9.74
N THR A 695 8.74 -26.61 9.20
CA THR A 695 8.85 -27.45 8.00
C THR A 695 9.43 -26.65 6.82
N TYR A 696 8.93 -25.44 6.59
CA TYR A 696 9.39 -24.58 5.50
C TYR A 696 10.85 -24.13 5.67
N LEU A 697 11.21 -23.60 6.85
CA LEU A 697 12.54 -23.06 7.12
C LEU A 697 13.63 -24.14 7.26
N LEU A 698 13.27 -25.34 7.71
CA LEU A 698 14.16 -26.49 7.86
C LEU A 698 14.12 -27.44 6.65
N GLY A 699 13.60 -26.97 5.51
CA GLY A 699 13.69 -27.70 4.23
C GLY A 699 12.94 -29.02 4.20
N GLY A 700 11.81 -29.12 4.92
CA GLY A 700 10.96 -30.31 4.96
C GLY A 700 11.49 -31.43 5.86
N GLN A 701 12.56 -31.19 6.62
CA GLN A 701 13.06 -32.17 7.58
C GLN A 701 12.00 -32.46 8.66
N ARG A 702 11.87 -33.74 9.03
CA ARG A 702 11.00 -34.16 10.15
C ARG A 702 11.75 -34.04 11.48
N PRO A 703 11.07 -33.64 12.57
CA PRO A 703 11.66 -33.69 13.89
C PRO A 703 11.93 -35.14 14.32
N LEU A 704 12.93 -35.33 15.17
CA LEU A 704 13.28 -36.59 15.82
C LEU A 704 12.30 -36.93 16.94
N SER A 705 11.84 -35.93 17.69
CA SER A 705 10.86 -36.10 18.75
C SER A 705 9.98 -34.86 18.92
N VAL A 706 8.80 -35.08 19.51
CA VAL A 706 7.81 -34.06 19.83
C VAL A 706 7.39 -34.23 21.29
N THR A 707 7.44 -33.14 22.06
CA THR A 707 6.87 -33.05 23.40
C THR A 707 5.89 -31.90 23.41
N ALA A 708 4.68 -32.09 23.93
CA ALA A 708 3.68 -31.02 24.02
C ALA A 708 3.08 -30.96 25.43
N VAL A 709 2.83 -29.74 25.90
CA VAL A 709 2.06 -29.47 27.12
C VAL A 709 0.88 -28.59 26.73
N THR A 710 -0.33 -29.06 27.01
CA THR A 710 -1.58 -28.34 26.76
C THR A 710 -2.26 -28.02 28.08
N GLN A 711 -2.93 -26.86 28.15
CA GLN A 711 -3.64 -26.40 29.34
C GLN A 711 -5.03 -25.88 28.97
N LYS A 712 -5.88 -25.77 29.99
CA LYS A 712 -7.18 -25.08 29.94
C LYS A 712 -7.19 -24.04 31.05
N LEU A 713 -6.77 -22.83 30.71
CA LEU A 713 -6.59 -21.74 31.66
C LEU A 713 -7.83 -20.86 31.78
N LYS A 714 -8.63 -20.77 30.71
CA LYS A 714 -9.86 -19.97 30.67
C LYS A 714 -10.97 -20.72 31.38
N SER A 715 -11.72 -19.99 32.22
CA SER A 715 -12.84 -20.53 33.00
C SER A 715 -14.17 -20.53 32.24
N ASP A 716 -14.25 -19.85 31.09
CA ASP A 716 -15.48 -19.77 30.31
C ASP A 716 -15.90 -21.17 29.82
N PRO A 717 -17.18 -21.57 30.00
CA PRO A 717 -17.69 -22.86 29.58
C PRO A 717 -17.46 -23.18 28.10
N VAL A 718 -17.39 -22.17 27.23
CA VAL A 718 -17.21 -22.36 25.78
C VAL A 718 -15.87 -23.03 25.44
N TYR A 719 -14.85 -22.90 26.28
CA TYR A 719 -13.51 -23.44 26.04
C TYR A 719 -13.25 -24.80 26.70
N GLN A 720 -14.13 -25.26 27.59
CA GLN A 720 -13.83 -26.39 28.49
C GLN A 720 -13.61 -27.74 27.79
N ARG A 721 -14.06 -27.87 26.54
CA ARG A 721 -13.94 -29.10 25.75
C ARG A 721 -12.61 -29.23 25.01
N VAL A 722 -11.82 -28.18 24.94
CA VAL A 722 -10.55 -28.12 24.20
C VAL A 722 -9.47 -27.42 25.01
N ASP A 723 -8.22 -27.44 24.54
CA ASP A 723 -7.12 -26.67 25.12
C ASP A 723 -7.18 -25.19 24.69
N ASP A 724 -6.73 -24.27 25.53
CA ASP A 724 -6.62 -22.83 25.21
C ASP A 724 -5.19 -22.30 25.28
N GLU A 725 -4.24 -23.14 25.64
CA GLU A 725 -2.82 -22.82 25.72
C GLU A 725 -2.01 -24.09 25.45
N ALA A 726 -1.00 -23.98 24.60
CA ALA A 726 -0.13 -25.08 24.26
C ALA A 726 1.30 -24.62 24.00
N THR A 727 2.26 -25.37 24.55
CA THR A 727 3.68 -25.26 24.18
C THR A 727 4.15 -26.60 23.63
N ILE A 728 4.66 -26.59 22.40
CA ILE A 728 5.18 -27.76 21.70
C ILE A 728 6.68 -27.59 21.51
N VAL A 729 7.47 -28.59 21.86
CA VAL A 729 8.91 -28.65 21.63
C VAL A 729 9.20 -29.74 20.62
N LEU A 730 9.79 -29.36 19.49
CA LEU A 730 10.26 -30.26 18.45
C LEU A 730 11.78 -30.34 18.50
N THR A 731 12.33 -31.54 18.60
CA THR A 731 13.78 -31.77 18.55
C THR A 731 14.19 -32.16 17.15
N TYR A 732 15.14 -31.46 16.57
CA TYR A 732 15.81 -31.78 15.30
C TYR A 732 17.27 -32.19 15.57
N PRO A 733 17.97 -32.81 14.60
CA PRO A 733 19.35 -33.26 14.82
C PRO A 733 20.32 -32.15 15.28
N LYS A 734 20.12 -30.91 14.84
CA LYS A 734 20.98 -29.76 15.18
C LYS A 734 20.21 -28.52 15.65
N ALA A 735 18.90 -28.62 15.82
CA ALA A 735 18.03 -27.49 16.17
C ALA A 735 16.91 -27.89 17.14
N GLN A 736 16.35 -26.90 17.83
CA GLN A 736 15.11 -27.05 18.60
C GLN A 736 14.06 -26.07 18.06
N VAL A 737 12.82 -26.51 17.92
CA VAL A 737 11.70 -25.60 17.63
C VAL A 737 10.77 -25.58 18.85
N ILE A 738 10.39 -24.39 19.29
CA ILE A 738 9.35 -24.19 20.29
C ILE A 738 8.18 -23.50 19.60
N ILE A 739 6.99 -24.06 19.72
CA ILE A 739 5.76 -23.49 19.18
C ILE A 739 4.87 -23.15 20.36
N GLN A 740 4.45 -21.89 20.44
CA GLN A 740 3.52 -21.41 21.45
C GLN A 740 2.22 -21.01 20.77
N ALA A 741 1.14 -21.65 21.21
CA ALA A 741 -0.18 -21.55 20.61
C ALA A 741 -1.21 -21.21 21.70
N SER A 742 -1.90 -20.07 21.58
CA SER A 742 -2.74 -19.60 22.68
C SER A 742 -4.02 -18.88 22.25
N TRP A 743 -5.09 -19.15 22.99
CA TRP A 743 -6.33 -18.38 23.06
C TRP A 743 -6.43 -17.57 24.37
N ASN A 744 -5.34 -17.47 25.12
CA ASN A 744 -5.30 -16.85 26.44
C ASN A 744 -4.34 -15.64 26.53
N TRP A 745 -3.88 -15.12 25.39
CA TRP A 745 -2.97 -13.96 25.38
C TRP A 745 -3.75 -12.64 25.40
N PRO A 746 -3.24 -11.57 26.06
CA PRO A 746 -3.96 -10.30 26.16
C PRO A 746 -4.13 -9.56 24.82
N PHE A 747 -3.38 -9.93 23.79
CA PHE A 747 -3.45 -9.36 22.45
C PHE A 747 -3.04 -10.39 21.39
N SER A 748 -3.43 -10.12 20.14
CA SER A 748 -3.05 -10.95 18.99
C SER A 748 -1.56 -10.85 18.69
N ARG A 749 -0.90 -11.99 18.52
CA ARG A 749 0.53 -12.11 18.21
C ARG A 749 0.75 -13.21 17.18
N LYS A 750 1.57 -12.90 16.16
CA LYS A 750 1.97 -13.80 15.06
C LYS A 750 3.39 -13.43 14.63
N ASP A 751 4.36 -13.88 15.39
CA ASP A 751 5.79 -13.64 15.17
C ASP A 751 6.65 -14.87 15.47
N MET A 752 7.94 -14.79 15.13
CA MET A 752 8.89 -15.86 15.32
C MET A 752 10.31 -15.33 15.54
N GLU A 753 11.07 -16.10 16.29
CA GLU A 753 12.48 -15.90 16.57
C GLU A 753 13.27 -17.05 15.97
N ILE A 754 14.34 -16.74 15.23
CA ILE A 754 15.22 -17.73 14.63
C ILE A 754 16.64 -17.44 15.10
N TYR A 755 17.25 -18.39 15.75
CA TYR A 755 18.62 -18.33 16.22
C TYR A 755 19.47 -19.27 15.39
N GLY A 756 20.58 -18.77 14.87
CA GLY A 756 21.58 -19.55 14.16
C GLY A 756 22.95 -19.45 14.82
N GLU A 757 23.92 -20.20 14.30
CA GLU A 757 25.31 -20.24 14.81
C GLU A 757 25.99 -18.87 14.82
N GLN A 758 25.61 -17.98 13.91
CA GLN A 758 26.30 -16.72 13.62
C GLN A 758 25.37 -15.51 13.75
N GLY A 759 24.17 -15.67 14.28
CA GLY A 759 23.24 -14.56 14.42
C GLY A 759 21.83 -14.95 14.83
N GLN A 760 20.94 -13.97 14.79
CA GLN A 760 19.51 -14.13 15.05
C GLN A 760 18.68 -13.31 14.07
N TYR A 761 17.48 -13.80 13.79
CA TYR A 761 16.45 -13.17 12.98
C TYR A 761 15.13 -13.18 13.74
N LEU A 762 14.54 -12.02 13.97
CA LEU A 762 13.30 -11.86 14.71
C LEU A 762 12.28 -11.22 13.79
N THR A 763 11.11 -11.84 13.62
CA THR A 763 9.98 -11.10 13.03
C THR A 763 9.37 -10.20 14.12
N VAL A 764 9.05 -8.96 13.75
CA VAL A 764 8.51 -7.96 14.69
C VAL A 764 7.04 -7.70 14.38
N GLU A 765 6.73 -7.55 13.11
CA GLU A 765 5.38 -7.46 12.56
C GLU A 765 5.36 -8.21 11.25
N ARG A 766 4.17 -8.37 10.64
CA ARG A 766 3.95 -9.13 9.39
C ARG A 766 4.97 -8.84 8.28
N ASP A 767 5.41 -7.59 8.13
CA ASP A 767 6.32 -7.13 7.08
C ASP A 767 7.62 -6.51 7.63
N MET A 768 7.93 -6.76 8.90
CA MET A 768 9.11 -6.23 9.57
C MET A 768 9.90 -7.33 10.27
N TYR A 769 11.22 -7.23 10.20
CA TYR A 769 12.14 -8.09 10.95
C TYR A 769 13.33 -7.31 11.51
N ARG A 770 13.99 -7.88 12.51
CA ARG A 770 15.28 -7.45 13.04
C ARG A 770 16.27 -8.59 12.88
N MET A 771 17.46 -8.31 12.38
CA MET A 771 18.51 -9.31 12.24
C MET A 771 19.80 -8.81 12.89
N ARG A 772 20.50 -9.69 13.59
CA ARG A 772 21.82 -9.43 14.20
C ARG A 772 22.76 -10.54 13.78
N THR A 773 23.95 -10.19 13.31
CA THR A 773 25.00 -11.14 12.91
C THR A 773 26.28 -10.92 13.73
N LEU A 774 27.07 -11.97 13.96
CA LEU A 774 28.33 -11.91 14.70
C LEU A 774 29.45 -11.19 13.92
N HIS A 775 29.36 -11.20 12.59
CA HIS A 775 30.26 -10.46 11.72
C HIS A 775 29.47 -9.37 11.01
N ALA A 776 29.99 -8.14 11.04
CA ALA A 776 29.50 -7.07 10.20
C ALA A 776 29.79 -7.47 8.75
N ALA A 777 28.73 -7.70 7.98
CA ALA A 777 28.80 -8.00 6.56
C ALA A 777 28.58 -6.72 5.75
#